data_AF-A0A0K8SR93-F1
#
_entry.id   AF-A0A0K8SR93-F1
#
_cell.length_a   1.000
_cell.length_b   1.000
_cell.length_c   1.000
_cell.angle_alpha   90.00
_cell.angle_beta   90.00
_cell.angle_gamma   90.00
#
_symmetry.space_group_name_H-M   'P 1'
#
loop_
_entity.id
_entity.type
_entity.pdbx_description
1 polymer ?
#
loop_
_entity_poly.entity_id
_entity_poly.type
_entity_poly.pdbx_seq_one_letter_code
_entity_poly.pdbx_strand_id
1 'polypeptide(L)'
;MLWRISRGNVFLRRADIEEPLYDPATGNTRLKTVFVAFFQGEQLKSRVKKVCAGFHATMYPCPYSLNERLSMVNEVKTRLEDLTMVLNQTNDHRQRVLISVARELMSWTVQVRKMKAIYHTMNMFNMDVTKKCLIAECWVPTADLKFINQAMAEGGKQVGSTIPSFINIIHSTEDPPTFNRTNKLTAGFQTLIDSYGISTYREVNPALYTIITFPFLFGIMFGDLGHGFILFLFAAWMVMFEQSLGRKKSTNEIWNIFFGGRYIILLMGLFSMYTGFIYNDIFSKSMNIFGSSWKINYDESTIEGNDFLTLNPNGSDYTQEPYPMGVDPVWQLADNKIIFSNSYKMKLSIIIGVLHMIFGVCLSVANYIHNKQAIYILFDFLPQVLFLLFLFFYMVFMMFFKFFKYSAANPLKSSEQCAPSVLIMFINMVLMSKPVDKTPDIPDDQKCDLWMYEGQDLVQKSLLALALLCIPVMLIAKPVYLISFKKKSHDSPKVVDETQNSRTMLVRESDGEIQPNGVAPKANKSDDGEIDHDDPTEIIIHQIIHTIEYVLSTVSHTASYLRLWALSLAHSQLSDVLWQMVLQKMLKVNTFGIGVYLGFGFWAFLTISILVMMEGLSAFLHTLRLHWVEFCSKFYAGAGYAFEPFSLKKAVQDDEEENA
;
A
#
# COMPACT_ATOMS: atom_id res chain seq x y z
N MET A 1 -1.10 -59.21 -25.33
CA MET A 1 -0.49 -59.25 -26.69
C MET A 1 0.09 -60.62 -27.02
N LEU A 2 1.06 -61.13 -26.24
CA LEU A 2 1.74 -62.40 -26.52
C LEU A 2 0.79 -63.59 -26.76
N TRP A 3 -0.23 -63.75 -25.91
CA TRP A 3 -1.26 -64.80 -26.06
C TRP A 3 -2.06 -64.72 -27.37
N ARG A 4 -2.36 -63.50 -27.86
CA ARG A 4 -3.11 -63.29 -29.11
C ARG A 4 -2.29 -63.66 -30.34
N ILE A 5 -0.98 -63.39 -30.32
CA ILE A 5 -0.07 -63.67 -31.45
C ILE A 5 0.22 -65.17 -31.56
N SER A 6 0.27 -65.88 -30.44
CA SER A 6 0.56 -67.31 -30.38
C SER A 6 -0.67 -68.22 -30.40
N ARG A 7 -1.89 -67.66 -30.43
CA ARG A 7 -3.16 -68.41 -30.30
C ARG A 7 -3.17 -69.36 -29.10
N GLY A 8 -2.56 -68.94 -27.98
CA GLY A 8 -2.47 -69.75 -26.75
C GLY A 8 -1.21 -70.62 -26.61
N ASN A 9 -0.34 -70.71 -27.62
CA ASN A 9 0.84 -71.59 -27.60
C ASN A 9 2.09 -70.98 -26.90
N VAL A 10 1.91 -70.05 -25.97
CA VAL A 10 3.02 -69.43 -25.21
C VAL A 10 2.79 -69.63 -23.72
N PHE A 11 3.75 -70.27 -23.04
CA PHE A 11 3.75 -70.36 -21.57
C PHE A 11 4.54 -69.19 -21.00
N LEU A 12 3.91 -68.38 -20.15
CA LEU A 12 4.51 -67.22 -19.51
C LEU A 12 4.69 -67.49 -18.02
N ARG A 13 5.91 -67.27 -17.52
CA ARG A 13 6.19 -67.22 -16.08
C ARG A 13 6.66 -65.81 -15.73
N ARG A 14 6.09 -65.20 -14.70
CA ARG A 14 6.44 -63.85 -14.22
C ARG A 14 6.99 -63.93 -12.79
N ALA A 15 7.95 -63.07 -12.50
CA ALA A 15 8.47 -62.79 -11.16
C ALA A 15 8.64 -61.28 -11.01
N ASP A 16 8.16 -60.73 -9.91
CA ASP A 16 8.24 -59.30 -9.64
C ASP A 16 9.54 -58.99 -8.87
N ILE A 17 10.21 -57.89 -9.21
CA ILE A 17 11.37 -57.40 -8.45
C ILE A 17 10.83 -56.52 -7.33
N GLU A 18 11.15 -56.85 -6.08
CA GLU A 18 10.67 -56.13 -4.91
C GLU A 18 11.25 -54.71 -4.80
N GLU A 19 12.49 -54.53 -5.25
CA GLU A 19 13.18 -53.24 -5.23
C GLU A 19 12.86 -52.39 -6.48
N PRO A 20 12.43 -51.12 -6.30
CA PRO A 20 12.20 -50.23 -7.43
C PRO A 20 13.53 -49.84 -8.08
N LEU A 21 13.64 -50.05 -9.40
CA LEU A 21 14.85 -49.74 -10.15
C LEU A 21 14.77 -48.34 -10.75
N TYR A 22 15.88 -47.61 -10.68
CA TYR A 22 16.02 -46.32 -11.34
C TYR A 22 16.11 -46.51 -12.85
N ASP A 23 15.22 -45.85 -13.59
CA ASP A 23 15.22 -45.91 -15.04
C ASP A 23 16.14 -44.83 -15.63
N PRO A 24 17.26 -45.18 -16.30
CA PRO A 24 18.28 -44.21 -16.71
C PRO A 24 17.79 -43.20 -17.77
N ALA A 25 16.71 -43.50 -18.49
CA ALA A 25 16.14 -42.62 -19.51
C ALA A 25 15.12 -41.61 -18.95
N THR A 26 14.38 -41.98 -17.91
CA THR A 26 13.29 -41.16 -17.37
C THR A 26 13.59 -40.57 -16.00
N GLY A 27 14.65 -41.05 -15.34
CA GLY A 27 15.05 -40.62 -14.01
C GLY A 27 14.08 -41.00 -12.88
N ASN A 28 13.09 -41.83 -13.18
CA ASN A 28 12.06 -42.25 -12.22
C ASN A 28 12.36 -43.64 -11.66
N THR A 29 12.04 -43.85 -10.39
CA THR A 29 12.05 -45.17 -9.76
C THR A 29 10.81 -45.96 -10.17
N ARG A 30 10.98 -47.08 -10.88
CA ARG A 30 9.88 -47.93 -11.34
C ARG A 30 10.04 -49.36 -10.85
N LEU A 31 8.94 -49.95 -10.39
CA LEU A 31 8.86 -51.39 -10.14
C LEU A 31 8.93 -52.11 -11.48
N LYS A 32 10.00 -52.88 -11.69
CA LYS A 32 10.19 -53.68 -12.90
C LYS A 32 9.82 -55.13 -12.60
N THR A 33 9.30 -55.82 -13.61
CA THR A 33 8.90 -57.22 -13.50
C THR A 33 9.62 -58.02 -14.55
N VAL A 34 10.11 -59.20 -14.18
CA VAL A 34 10.83 -60.11 -15.08
C VAL A 34 9.86 -61.20 -15.50
N PHE A 35 9.85 -61.52 -16.79
CA PHE A 35 9.07 -62.64 -17.28
C PHE A 35 9.86 -63.49 -18.27
N VAL A 36 9.56 -64.79 -18.27
CA VAL A 36 10.11 -65.78 -19.20
C VAL A 36 8.96 -66.34 -20.02
N ALA A 37 9.09 -66.31 -21.35
CA ALA A 37 8.10 -66.83 -22.29
C ALA A 37 8.67 -68.04 -23.03
N PHE A 38 8.02 -69.19 -22.91
CA PHE A 38 8.34 -70.41 -23.66
C PHE A 38 7.43 -70.52 -24.88
N PHE A 39 8.04 -70.77 -26.04
CA PHE A 39 7.35 -70.96 -27.31
C PHE A 39 8.14 -71.92 -28.20
N GLN A 40 7.46 -72.62 -29.10
CA GLN A 40 8.07 -73.51 -30.07
C GLN A 40 7.99 -72.89 -31.47
N GLY A 41 9.12 -72.84 -32.18
CA GLY A 41 9.22 -72.35 -33.55
C GLY A 41 9.93 -70.99 -33.73
N GLU A 42 10.72 -70.88 -34.79
CA GLU A 42 11.59 -69.72 -35.06
C GLU A 42 10.82 -68.49 -35.56
N GLN A 43 9.75 -68.68 -36.33
CA GLN A 43 8.88 -67.58 -36.77
C GLN A 43 8.16 -66.91 -35.59
N LEU A 44 7.81 -67.66 -34.55
CA LEU A 44 7.18 -67.10 -33.35
C LEU A 44 8.20 -66.32 -32.50
N LYS A 45 9.45 -66.80 -32.43
CA LYS A 45 10.58 -66.11 -31.77
C LYS A 45 10.78 -64.70 -32.30
N SER A 46 10.81 -64.52 -33.61
CA SER A 46 11.03 -63.21 -34.22
C SER A 46 9.86 -62.25 -33.97
N ARG A 47 8.62 -62.74 -34.02
CA ARG A 47 7.41 -61.95 -33.70
C ARG A 47 7.37 -61.52 -32.23
N VAL A 48 7.68 -62.43 -31.30
CA VAL A 48 7.73 -62.12 -29.86
C VAL A 48 8.81 -61.09 -29.56
N LYS A 49 10.01 -61.23 -30.15
CA LYS A 49 11.09 -60.24 -29.99
C LYS A 49 10.68 -58.84 -30.45
N LYS A 50 9.98 -58.71 -31.58
CA LYS A 50 9.47 -57.42 -32.08
C LYS A 50 8.47 -56.78 -31.11
N VAL A 51 7.58 -57.57 -30.51
CA VAL A 51 6.60 -57.09 -29.53
C VAL A 51 7.29 -56.64 -28.25
N CYS A 52 8.22 -57.44 -27.71
CA CYS A 52 8.99 -57.08 -26.53
C CYS A 52 9.81 -55.79 -26.76
N ALA A 53 10.44 -55.65 -27.93
CA ALA A 53 11.14 -54.44 -28.31
C ALA A 53 10.20 -53.22 -28.43
N GLY A 54 9.01 -53.38 -29.02
CA GLY A 54 8.01 -52.31 -29.14
C GLY A 54 7.47 -51.80 -27.80
N PHE A 55 7.46 -52.64 -26.76
CA PHE A 55 7.09 -52.27 -25.39
C PHE A 55 8.30 -51.89 -24.51
N HIS A 56 9.48 -51.67 -25.10
CA HIS A 56 10.71 -51.31 -24.38
C HIS A 56 11.15 -52.35 -23.32
N ALA A 57 10.83 -53.63 -23.52
CA ALA A 57 11.30 -54.70 -22.65
C ALA A 57 12.77 -55.07 -22.99
N THR A 58 13.65 -55.00 -22.00
CA THR A 58 15.05 -55.43 -22.13
C THR A 58 15.16 -56.94 -22.12
N MET A 59 15.71 -57.52 -23.19
CA MET A 59 15.85 -58.97 -23.35
C MET A 59 17.26 -59.43 -23.01
N TYR A 60 17.39 -60.43 -22.12
CA TYR A 60 18.66 -61.05 -21.76
C TYR A 60 18.79 -62.47 -22.33
N PRO A 61 19.96 -62.87 -22.86
CA PRO A 61 20.20 -64.25 -23.26
C PRO A 61 20.31 -65.15 -22.01
N CYS A 62 19.57 -66.26 -21.97
CA CYS A 62 19.64 -67.24 -20.89
C CYS A 62 20.14 -68.59 -21.45
N PRO A 63 21.36 -69.04 -21.12
CA PRO A 63 21.88 -70.34 -21.53
C PRO A 63 21.04 -71.52 -20.99
N TYR A 64 21.05 -72.63 -21.72
CA TYR A 64 20.29 -73.84 -21.34
C TYR A 64 20.96 -74.63 -20.21
N SER A 65 22.29 -74.63 -20.15
CA SER A 65 23.06 -75.35 -19.14
C SER A 65 23.11 -74.60 -17.80
N LEU A 66 23.09 -75.34 -16.69
CA LEU A 66 23.26 -74.75 -15.35
C LEU A 66 24.69 -74.18 -15.16
N ASN A 67 25.70 -74.89 -15.64
CA ASN A 67 27.11 -74.48 -15.48
C ASN A 67 27.42 -73.19 -16.24
N GLU A 68 26.88 -73.04 -17.45
CA GLU A 68 27.04 -71.81 -18.25
C GLU A 68 26.33 -70.61 -17.60
N ARG A 69 25.14 -70.82 -16.99
CA ARG A 69 24.44 -69.78 -16.24
C ARG A 69 25.25 -69.32 -15.02
N LEU A 70 25.81 -70.25 -14.26
CA LEU A 70 26.67 -69.91 -13.12
C LEU A 70 27.92 -69.14 -13.55
N SER A 71 28.55 -69.53 -14.67
CA SER A 71 29.68 -68.79 -15.23
C SER A 71 29.30 -67.37 -15.66
N MET A 72 28.16 -67.18 -16.32
CA MET A 72 27.68 -65.87 -16.74
C MET A 72 27.35 -64.97 -15.54
N VAL A 73 26.76 -65.52 -14.48
CA VAL A 73 26.49 -64.77 -13.24
C VAL A 73 27.79 -64.29 -12.59
N ASN A 74 28.81 -65.15 -12.52
CA ASN A 74 30.12 -64.77 -11.99
C ASN A 74 30.78 -63.67 -12.84
N GLU A 75 30.70 -63.75 -14.17
CA GLU A 75 31.23 -62.72 -15.07
C GLU A 75 30.49 -61.38 -14.94
N VAL A 76 29.15 -61.41 -14.79
CA VAL A 76 28.37 -60.19 -14.56
C VAL A 76 28.70 -59.59 -13.20
N LYS A 77 28.92 -60.43 -12.18
CA LYS A 77 29.28 -59.97 -10.84
C LYS A 77 30.64 -59.27 -10.82
N THR A 78 31.66 -59.83 -11.47
CA THR A 78 32.99 -59.17 -11.55
C THR A 78 32.90 -57.83 -12.29
N ARG A 79 32.18 -57.77 -13.42
CA ARG A 79 31.95 -56.51 -14.14
C ARG A 79 31.18 -55.48 -13.30
N LEU A 80 30.24 -55.92 -12.47
CA LEU A 80 29.47 -55.05 -11.59
C LEU A 80 30.39 -54.44 -10.51
N GLU A 81 31.29 -55.23 -9.94
CA GLU A 81 32.28 -54.76 -8.97
C GLU A 81 33.21 -53.71 -9.60
N ASP A 82 33.72 -53.97 -10.81
CA ASP A 82 34.55 -53.02 -11.56
C ASP A 82 33.81 -51.70 -11.86
N LEU A 83 32.56 -51.79 -12.34
CA LEU A 83 31.74 -50.60 -12.64
C LEU A 83 31.42 -49.81 -11.37
N THR A 84 31.17 -50.48 -10.25
CA THR A 84 30.91 -49.83 -8.96
C THR A 84 32.14 -49.07 -8.48
N MET A 85 33.33 -49.64 -8.67
CA MET A 85 34.59 -48.97 -8.36
C MET A 85 34.78 -47.70 -9.19
N VAL A 86 34.55 -47.77 -10.52
CA VAL A 86 34.63 -46.61 -11.42
C VAL A 86 33.60 -45.54 -11.07
N LEU A 87 32.37 -45.95 -10.75
CA LEU A 87 31.29 -45.03 -10.39
C LEU A 87 31.61 -44.28 -9.09
N ASN A 88 32.14 -44.97 -8.08
CA ASN A 88 32.57 -44.35 -6.83
C ASN A 88 33.72 -43.36 -7.07
N GLN A 89 34.76 -43.75 -7.81
CA GLN A 89 35.88 -42.86 -8.15
C GLN A 89 35.42 -41.61 -8.92
N THR A 90 34.47 -41.76 -9.84
CA THR A 90 33.92 -40.65 -10.62
C THR A 90 33.09 -39.73 -9.73
N ASN A 91 32.28 -40.29 -8.82
CA ASN A 91 31.53 -39.51 -7.84
C ASN A 91 32.44 -38.74 -6.89
N ASP A 92 33.51 -39.38 -6.39
CA ASP A 92 34.48 -38.75 -5.51
C ASP A 92 35.24 -37.62 -6.24
N HIS A 93 35.59 -37.82 -7.51
CA HIS A 93 36.18 -36.76 -8.32
C HIS A 93 35.20 -35.60 -8.51
N ARG A 94 33.95 -35.90 -8.89
CA ARG A 94 32.89 -34.89 -9.06
C ARG A 94 32.65 -34.10 -7.77
N GLN A 95 32.57 -34.77 -6.62
CA GLN A 95 32.38 -34.11 -5.33
C GLN A 95 33.57 -33.21 -4.96
N ARG A 96 34.81 -33.66 -5.21
CA ARG A 96 36.00 -32.82 -4.97
C ARG A 96 35.96 -31.54 -5.82
N VAL A 97 35.61 -31.64 -7.11
CA VAL A 97 35.47 -30.49 -7.99
C VAL A 97 34.31 -29.59 -7.56
N LEU A 98 33.16 -30.16 -7.17
CA LEU A 98 32.02 -29.39 -6.69
C LEU A 98 32.37 -28.62 -5.41
N ILE A 99 33.11 -29.22 -4.47
CA ILE A 99 33.55 -28.55 -3.24
C ILE A 99 34.55 -27.43 -3.55
N SER A 100 35.48 -27.61 -4.50
CA SER A 100 36.40 -26.54 -4.88
C SER A 100 35.68 -25.39 -5.56
N VAL A 101 34.78 -25.68 -6.51
CA VAL A 101 33.98 -24.67 -7.21
C VAL A 101 33.04 -23.95 -6.25
N ALA A 102 32.39 -24.66 -5.33
CA ALA A 102 31.47 -24.07 -4.36
C ALA A 102 32.12 -23.00 -3.47
N ARG A 103 33.42 -23.12 -3.19
CA ARG A 103 34.17 -22.11 -2.41
C ARG A 103 34.37 -20.81 -3.18
N GLU A 104 34.61 -20.89 -4.49
CA GLU A 104 34.94 -19.72 -5.32
C GLU A 104 33.72 -19.12 -6.03
N LEU A 105 32.66 -19.90 -6.24
CA LEU A 105 31.46 -19.53 -6.99
C LEU A 105 30.84 -18.21 -6.53
N MET A 106 30.75 -17.99 -5.21
CA MET A 106 30.19 -16.73 -4.67
C MET A 106 31.02 -15.52 -5.10
N SER A 107 32.36 -15.65 -5.08
CA SER A 107 33.26 -14.56 -5.48
C SER A 107 33.18 -14.26 -6.98
N TRP A 108 33.18 -15.31 -7.82
CA TRP A 108 33.06 -15.17 -9.28
C TRP A 108 31.72 -14.57 -9.67
N THR A 109 30.64 -14.99 -9.01
CA THR A 109 29.30 -14.45 -9.28
C THR A 109 29.25 -12.95 -8.98
N VAL A 110 29.78 -12.51 -7.82
CA VAL A 110 29.84 -11.08 -7.48
C VAL A 110 30.71 -10.29 -8.47
N GLN A 111 31.84 -10.85 -8.92
CA GLN A 111 32.70 -10.21 -9.92
C GLN A 111 31.99 -10.03 -11.26
N VAL A 112 31.36 -11.10 -11.78
CA VAL A 112 30.61 -11.07 -13.04
C VAL A 112 29.45 -10.08 -12.96
N ARG A 113 28.70 -10.06 -11.83
CA ARG A 113 27.60 -9.09 -11.62
C ARG A 113 28.09 -7.65 -11.64
N LYS A 114 29.16 -7.34 -10.90
CA LYS A 114 29.77 -5.99 -10.92
C LYS A 114 30.20 -5.59 -12.32
N MET A 115 30.85 -6.49 -13.05
CA MET A 115 31.34 -6.23 -14.40
C MET A 115 30.19 -6.01 -15.40
N LYS A 116 29.13 -6.82 -15.32
CA LYS A 116 27.88 -6.64 -16.09
C LYS A 116 27.26 -5.28 -15.84
N ALA A 117 27.13 -4.86 -14.58
CA ALA A 117 26.56 -3.57 -14.21
C ALA A 117 27.40 -2.39 -14.73
N ILE A 118 28.73 -2.48 -14.66
CA ILE A 118 29.64 -1.46 -15.19
C ILE A 118 29.49 -1.36 -16.72
N TYR A 119 29.55 -2.49 -17.44
CA TYR A 119 29.43 -2.47 -18.90
C TYR A 119 28.05 -2.01 -19.38
N HIS A 120 27.00 -2.39 -18.67
CA HIS A 120 25.66 -1.90 -18.97
C HIS A 120 25.57 -0.37 -18.82
N THR A 121 26.21 0.18 -17.78
CA THR A 121 26.28 1.63 -17.58
C THR A 121 27.13 2.33 -18.65
N MET A 122 28.28 1.75 -19.00
CA MET A 122 29.12 2.27 -20.09
C MET A 122 28.40 2.27 -21.43
N ASN A 123 27.48 1.32 -21.67
CA ASN A 123 26.67 1.28 -22.88
C ASN A 123 25.65 2.42 -22.97
N MET A 124 25.32 3.08 -21.86
CA MET A 124 24.46 4.28 -21.85
C MET A 124 25.24 5.56 -22.18
N PHE A 125 26.58 5.53 -22.23
CA PHE A 125 27.40 6.70 -22.51
C PHE A 125 27.57 6.92 -24.00
N ASN A 126 27.66 8.19 -24.40
CA ASN A 126 27.94 8.54 -25.79
C ASN A 126 29.46 8.51 -26.04
N MET A 127 29.88 8.02 -27.20
CA MET A 127 31.29 7.91 -27.56
C MET A 127 31.70 9.06 -28.47
N ASP A 128 32.64 9.90 -28.02
CA ASP A 128 33.29 10.88 -28.88
C ASP A 128 34.43 10.21 -29.67
N VAL A 129 34.18 9.98 -30.96
CA VAL A 129 35.12 9.32 -31.88
C VAL A 129 36.43 10.11 -32.02
N THR A 130 36.39 11.43 -31.84
CA THR A 130 37.57 12.30 -32.06
C THR A 130 38.57 12.24 -30.91
N LYS A 131 38.07 12.23 -29.67
CA LYS A 131 38.90 12.25 -28.45
C LYS A 131 39.07 10.88 -27.81
N LYS A 132 38.37 9.85 -28.31
CA LYS A 132 38.27 8.52 -27.68
C LYS A 132 37.83 8.62 -26.20
N CYS A 133 36.97 9.60 -25.90
CA CYS A 133 36.42 9.82 -24.58
C CYS A 133 34.93 9.42 -24.57
N LEU A 134 34.46 8.94 -23.42
CA LEU A 134 33.04 8.70 -23.18
C LEU A 134 32.45 9.94 -22.52
N ILE A 135 31.31 10.39 -23.02
CA ILE A 135 30.52 11.50 -22.47
C ILE A 135 29.29 10.90 -21.81
N ALA A 136 29.11 11.22 -20.54
CA ALA A 136 27.97 10.79 -19.74
C ALA A 136 27.24 12.02 -19.21
N GLU A 137 25.93 12.07 -19.44
CA GLU A 137 25.04 13.03 -18.82
C GLU A 137 24.33 12.32 -17.67
N CYS A 138 24.35 12.90 -16.47
CA CYS A 138 23.78 12.26 -15.29
C CYS A 138 23.20 13.28 -14.32
N TRP A 139 22.12 12.86 -13.66
CA TRP A 139 21.51 13.60 -12.58
C TRP A 139 22.30 13.37 -11.29
N VAL A 140 22.69 14.46 -10.62
CA VAL A 140 23.45 14.43 -9.38
C VAL A 140 22.84 15.40 -8.37
N PRO A 141 22.63 15.00 -7.11
CA PRO A 141 22.26 15.94 -6.05
C PRO A 141 23.32 17.03 -5.86
N THR A 142 22.91 18.30 -5.88
CA THR A 142 23.82 19.45 -5.76
C THR A 142 24.69 19.42 -4.51
N ALA A 143 24.19 18.84 -3.42
CA ALA A 143 24.92 18.67 -2.16
C ALA A 143 26.14 17.73 -2.29
N ASP A 144 26.09 16.74 -3.19
CA ASP A 144 27.06 15.66 -3.28
C ASP A 144 28.10 15.88 -4.40
N LEU A 145 28.01 17.00 -5.14
CA LEU A 145 28.94 17.36 -6.22
C LEU A 145 30.41 17.42 -5.77
N LYS A 146 30.68 17.88 -4.54
CA LYS A 146 32.04 17.94 -3.99
C LYS A 146 32.64 16.55 -3.81
N PHE A 147 31.83 15.61 -3.36
CA PHE A 147 32.24 14.23 -3.11
C PHE A 147 32.59 13.52 -4.43
N ILE A 148 31.77 13.71 -5.47
CA ILE A 148 32.01 13.10 -6.79
C ILE A 148 33.28 13.65 -7.43
N ASN A 149 33.53 14.97 -7.35
CA ASN A 149 34.77 15.56 -7.84
C ASN A 149 36.01 14.96 -7.18
N GLN A 150 35.96 14.72 -5.87
CA GLN A 150 37.05 14.07 -5.13
C GLN A 150 37.23 12.61 -5.56
N ALA A 151 36.16 11.84 -5.66
CA ALA A 151 36.20 10.43 -6.09
C ALA A 151 36.74 10.28 -7.51
N MET A 152 36.36 11.16 -8.42
CA MET A 152 36.88 11.19 -9.80
C MET A 152 38.36 11.54 -9.87
N ALA A 153 38.81 12.52 -9.09
CA ALA A 153 40.22 12.89 -9.01
C ALA A 153 41.08 11.76 -8.42
N GLU A 154 40.56 11.04 -7.43
CA GLU A 154 41.23 9.87 -6.85
C GLU A 154 41.30 8.70 -7.83
N GLY A 155 40.19 8.40 -8.53
CA GLY A 155 40.15 7.37 -9.57
C GLY A 155 41.14 7.66 -10.71
N GLY A 156 41.23 8.92 -11.15
CA GLY A 156 42.21 9.34 -12.15
C GLY A 156 43.66 9.14 -11.69
N LYS A 157 43.97 9.44 -10.43
CA LYS A 157 45.30 9.23 -9.84
C LYS A 157 45.69 7.76 -9.76
N GLN A 158 44.75 6.87 -9.39
CA GLN A 158 45.01 5.44 -9.29
C GLN A 158 45.34 4.80 -10.64
N VAL A 159 44.69 5.27 -11.71
CA VAL A 159 44.94 4.77 -13.08
C VAL A 159 46.21 5.37 -13.70
N GLY A 160 46.75 6.47 -13.13
CA GLY A 160 47.92 7.16 -13.67
C GLY A 160 47.64 7.85 -15.01
N SER A 161 46.36 8.14 -15.31
CA SER A 161 45.96 8.84 -16.53
C SER A 161 46.40 10.30 -16.49
N THR A 162 46.97 10.78 -17.60
CA THR A 162 47.34 12.20 -17.77
C THR A 162 46.14 13.08 -18.08
N ILE A 163 45.00 12.50 -18.49
CA ILE A 163 43.77 13.23 -18.82
C ILE A 163 42.93 13.34 -17.53
N PRO A 164 42.74 14.56 -16.97
CA PRO A 164 41.85 14.74 -15.83
C PRO A 164 40.40 14.52 -16.27
N SER A 165 39.64 13.75 -15.49
CA SER A 165 38.19 13.74 -15.59
C SER A 165 37.64 15.09 -15.14
N PHE A 166 36.79 15.72 -15.94
CA PHE A 166 36.16 16.99 -15.62
C PHE A 166 34.65 16.84 -15.63
N ILE A 167 33.98 17.55 -14.72
CA ILE A 167 32.51 17.64 -14.63
C ILE A 167 32.10 19.02 -15.13
N ASN A 168 31.13 19.06 -16.03
CA ASN A 168 30.49 20.30 -16.43
C ASN A 168 29.03 20.31 -15.96
N ILE A 169 28.56 21.45 -15.47
CA ILE A 169 27.16 21.61 -15.06
C ILE A 169 26.39 22.10 -16.28
N ILE A 170 25.45 21.29 -16.75
CA ILE A 170 24.58 21.62 -17.88
C ILE A 170 23.23 22.06 -17.31
N HIS A 171 22.69 23.17 -17.83
CA HIS A 171 21.33 23.59 -17.53
C HIS A 171 20.39 22.96 -18.56
N SER A 172 19.52 22.06 -18.11
CA SER A 172 18.47 21.44 -18.93
C SER A 172 17.10 21.98 -18.52
N THR A 173 16.16 21.94 -19.48
CA THR A 173 14.73 22.19 -19.26
C THR A 173 13.95 20.93 -18.90
N GLU A 174 14.58 19.75 -18.96
CA GLU A 174 13.96 18.49 -18.55
C GLU A 174 13.73 18.44 -17.04
N ASP A 175 12.62 17.83 -16.64
CA ASP A 175 12.31 17.62 -15.23
C ASP A 175 13.31 16.64 -14.61
N PRO A 176 14.03 17.02 -13.54
CA PRO A 176 14.97 16.12 -12.89
C PRO A 176 14.27 15.09 -11.99
N PRO A 177 14.93 13.97 -11.66
CA PRO A 177 14.40 12.95 -10.79
C PRO A 177 14.21 13.45 -9.35
N THR A 178 13.21 12.91 -8.66
CA THR A 178 12.94 13.25 -7.27
C THR A 178 13.72 12.34 -6.32
N PHE A 179 14.49 12.96 -5.42
CA PHE A 179 15.26 12.26 -4.38
C PHE A 179 14.89 12.74 -2.99
N ASN A 180 14.29 11.86 -2.20
CA ASN A 180 13.95 12.11 -0.79
C ASN A 180 14.97 11.40 0.12
N ARG A 181 15.70 12.16 0.93
CA ARG A 181 16.62 11.59 1.93
C ARG A 181 15.82 10.97 3.07
N THR A 182 15.81 9.65 3.15
CA THR A 182 15.09 8.90 4.17
C THR A 182 16.01 8.45 5.32
N ASN A 183 15.48 8.52 6.53
CA ASN A 183 16.05 7.89 7.72
C ASN A 183 15.39 6.52 7.92
N LYS A 184 15.93 5.70 8.83
CA LYS A 184 15.35 4.39 9.17
C LYS A 184 13.85 4.45 9.52
N LEU A 185 13.42 5.53 10.19
CA LEU A 185 12.03 5.77 10.55
C LEU A 185 11.17 6.16 9.34
N THR A 186 11.66 7.08 8.51
CA THR A 186 10.86 7.66 7.42
C THR A 186 10.86 6.82 6.15
N ALA A 187 11.80 5.88 6.01
CA ALA A 187 11.89 5.00 4.85
C ALA A 187 10.60 4.20 4.61
N GLY A 188 10.04 3.58 5.66
CA GLY A 188 8.80 2.80 5.52
C GLY A 188 7.60 3.64 5.07
N PHE A 189 7.44 4.85 5.61
CA PHE A 189 6.37 5.77 5.21
C PHE A 189 6.58 6.31 3.79
N GLN A 190 7.84 6.56 3.40
CA GLN A 190 8.16 7.01 2.05
C GLN A 190 7.83 5.94 1.03
N THR A 191 8.23 4.68 1.25
CA THR A 191 7.88 3.57 0.35
C THR A 191 6.36 3.39 0.20
N LEU A 192 5.60 3.62 1.28
CA LEU A 192 4.14 3.56 1.24
C LEU A 192 3.52 4.64 0.33
N ILE A 193 4.11 5.83 0.27
CA ILE A 193 3.64 6.92 -0.58
C ILE A 193 4.15 6.78 -2.01
N ASP A 194 5.41 6.41 -2.19
CA ASP A 194 5.99 6.17 -3.50
C ASP A 194 5.25 5.05 -4.26
N SER A 195 4.59 4.13 -3.53
CA SER A 195 3.72 3.10 -4.11
C SER A 195 2.42 3.65 -4.73
N TYR A 196 1.97 4.85 -4.33
CA TYR A 196 0.84 5.53 -4.96
C TYR A 196 1.26 6.29 -6.22
N GLY A 197 2.39 6.97 -6.13
CA GLY A 197 3.00 7.75 -7.21
C GLY A 197 4.29 8.37 -6.71
N ILE A 198 5.16 8.78 -7.62
CA ILE A 198 6.41 9.45 -7.27
C ILE A 198 6.20 10.96 -7.36
N SER A 199 6.71 11.68 -6.36
CA SER A 199 6.48 13.12 -6.25
C SER A 199 7.14 13.86 -7.40
N THR A 200 6.51 14.92 -7.89
CA THR A 200 7.13 15.79 -8.89
C THR A 200 8.31 16.57 -8.28
N TYR A 201 9.20 17.07 -9.13
CA TYR A 201 10.42 17.71 -8.66
C TYR A 201 10.13 18.94 -7.79
N ARG A 202 10.66 18.94 -6.56
CA ARG A 202 10.47 19.99 -5.54
C ARG A 202 9.01 20.24 -5.13
N GLU A 203 8.18 19.20 -5.18
CA GLU A 203 6.85 19.21 -4.58
C GLU A 203 6.89 18.97 -3.06
N VAL A 204 5.87 19.43 -2.33
CA VAL A 204 5.69 19.09 -0.91
C VAL A 204 5.49 17.58 -0.75
N ASN A 205 6.39 16.94 -0.02
CA ASN A 205 6.34 15.51 0.26
C ASN A 205 5.22 15.18 1.28
N PRO A 206 4.20 14.38 0.90
CA PRO A 206 3.15 13.94 1.83
C PRO A 206 3.70 13.12 3.02
N ALA A 207 4.84 12.46 2.85
CA ALA A 207 5.37 11.47 3.80
C ALA A 207 5.63 12.03 5.18
N LEU A 208 6.01 13.30 5.25
CA LEU A 208 6.27 13.96 6.52
C LEU A 208 5.02 14.02 7.39
N TYR A 209 3.87 14.32 6.79
CA TYR A 209 2.60 14.45 7.51
C TYR A 209 2.00 13.08 7.82
N THR A 210 2.13 12.13 6.89
CA THR A 210 1.61 10.77 7.09
C THR A 210 2.25 10.05 8.26
N ILE A 211 3.48 10.39 8.67
CA ILE A 211 4.13 9.78 9.85
C ILE A 211 3.23 9.86 11.10
N ILE A 212 2.46 10.95 11.26
CA ILE A 212 1.58 11.15 12.41
C ILE A 212 0.10 10.94 12.05
N THR A 213 -0.37 11.47 10.92
CA THR A 213 -1.79 11.38 10.55
C THR A 213 -2.22 9.95 10.25
N PHE A 214 -1.33 9.14 9.66
CA PHE A 214 -1.65 7.76 9.30
C PHE A 214 -1.89 6.87 10.53
N PRO A 215 -0.95 6.78 11.50
CA PRO A 215 -1.21 6.04 12.73
C PRO A 215 -2.37 6.59 13.56
N PHE A 216 -2.62 7.90 13.53
CA PHE A 216 -3.73 8.51 14.26
C PHE A 216 -5.10 8.10 13.70
N LEU A 217 -5.29 8.16 12.37
CA LEU A 217 -6.53 7.70 11.73
C LEU A 217 -6.73 6.19 11.92
N PHE A 218 -5.63 5.42 11.91
CA PHE A 218 -5.67 4.01 12.26
C PHE A 218 -6.15 3.78 13.69
N GLY A 219 -5.63 4.54 14.67
CA GLY A 219 -6.06 4.43 16.06
C GLY A 219 -7.56 4.69 16.24
N ILE A 220 -8.17 5.59 15.46
CA ILE A 220 -9.61 5.88 15.55
C ILE A 220 -10.45 4.68 15.09
N MET A 221 -10.02 4.02 14.00
CA MET A 221 -10.65 2.80 13.48
C MET A 221 -10.42 1.62 14.41
N PHE A 222 -9.19 1.48 14.92
CA PHE A 222 -8.72 0.38 15.74
C PHE A 222 -8.56 0.82 17.21
N GLY A 223 -9.63 1.35 17.79
CA GLY A 223 -9.60 1.93 19.13
C GLY A 223 -9.93 0.93 20.23
N ASP A 224 -8.96 0.09 20.59
CA ASP A 224 -9.02 -0.82 21.75
C ASP A 224 -7.66 -0.81 22.44
N LEU A 225 -7.64 -0.51 23.75
CA LEU A 225 -6.40 -0.41 24.52
C LEU A 225 -5.66 -1.76 24.60
N GLY A 226 -6.40 -2.87 24.71
CA GLY A 226 -5.84 -4.22 24.83
C GLY A 226 -5.23 -4.69 23.51
N HIS A 227 -5.97 -4.57 22.40
CA HIS A 227 -5.46 -4.93 21.08
C HIS A 227 -4.30 -4.03 20.64
N GLY A 228 -4.39 -2.72 20.90
CA GLY A 228 -3.32 -1.77 20.64
C GLY A 228 -2.03 -2.11 21.41
N PHE A 229 -2.15 -2.56 22.66
CA PHE A 229 -1.01 -3.00 23.46
C PHE A 229 -0.33 -4.25 22.91
N ILE A 230 -1.10 -5.25 22.43
CA ILE A 230 -0.55 -6.45 21.77
C ILE A 230 0.23 -6.06 20.52
N LEU A 231 -0.35 -5.20 19.68
CA LEU A 231 0.28 -4.72 18.45
C LEU A 231 1.54 -3.91 18.73
N PHE A 232 1.52 -3.06 19.77
CA PHE A 232 2.68 -2.31 20.25
C PHE A 232 3.80 -3.24 20.73
N LEU A 233 3.48 -4.28 21.53
CA LEU A 233 4.47 -5.22 22.03
C LEU A 233 5.13 -6.01 20.89
N PHE A 234 4.33 -6.48 19.93
CA PHE A 234 4.85 -7.16 18.73
C PHE A 234 5.78 -6.25 17.91
N ALA A 235 5.40 -4.99 17.71
CA ALA A 235 6.22 -4.02 17.00
C ALA A 235 7.51 -3.68 17.76
N ALA A 236 7.42 -3.46 19.07
CA ALA A 236 8.56 -3.20 19.94
C ALA A 236 9.55 -4.37 19.91
N TRP A 237 9.06 -5.62 19.92
CA TRP A 237 9.89 -6.81 19.76
C TRP A 237 10.66 -6.80 18.43
N MET A 238 10.02 -6.48 17.31
CA MET A 238 10.71 -6.36 16.00
C MET A 238 11.76 -5.24 15.98
N VAL A 239 11.50 -4.11 16.64
CA VAL A 239 12.43 -2.98 16.71
C VAL A 239 13.62 -3.30 17.62
N MET A 240 13.41 -3.95 18.76
CA MET A 240 14.51 -4.33 19.68
C MET A 240 15.47 -5.34 19.06
N PHE A 241 14.98 -6.29 18.27
CA PHE A 241 15.80 -7.34 17.64
C PHE A 241 16.22 -7.04 16.19
N GLU A 242 16.20 -5.76 15.76
CA GLU A 242 16.49 -5.33 14.37
C GLU A 242 17.78 -5.94 13.79
N GLN A 243 18.88 -5.94 14.56
CA GLN A 243 20.18 -6.42 14.08
C GLN A 243 20.21 -7.93 13.82
N SER A 244 19.48 -8.71 14.62
CA SER A 244 19.43 -10.16 14.49
C SER A 244 18.55 -10.57 13.32
N LEU A 245 17.35 -9.96 13.22
CA LEU A 245 16.40 -10.23 12.14
C LEU A 245 16.91 -9.74 10.79
N GLY A 246 17.55 -8.57 10.75
CA GLY A 246 18.06 -8.01 9.50
C GLY A 246 19.19 -8.83 8.85
N ARG A 247 19.91 -9.66 9.63
CA ARG A 247 20.92 -10.58 9.10
C ARG A 247 20.30 -11.86 8.52
N LYS A 248 19.14 -12.26 9.04
CA LYS A 248 18.41 -13.45 8.60
C LYS A 248 17.37 -13.00 7.56
N LYS A 249 17.81 -12.67 6.34
CA LYS A 249 16.89 -12.41 5.22
C LYS A 249 15.99 -13.65 5.07
N SER A 250 14.70 -13.45 5.32
CA SER A 250 13.69 -14.49 5.16
C SER A 250 13.27 -14.52 3.69
N THR A 251 13.04 -15.71 3.15
CA THR A 251 12.44 -15.89 1.82
C THR A 251 10.95 -15.53 1.79
N ASN A 252 10.32 -15.39 2.96
CA ASN A 252 8.90 -15.03 3.04
C ASN A 252 8.70 -13.53 2.76
N GLU A 253 8.13 -13.19 1.60
CA GLU A 253 7.83 -11.82 1.20
C GLU A 253 6.99 -11.06 2.25
N ILE A 254 5.96 -11.72 2.80
CA ILE A 254 5.08 -11.15 3.83
C ILE A 254 5.91 -10.67 5.02
N TRP A 255 6.87 -11.48 5.48
CA TRP A 255 7.72 -11.10 6.60
C TRP A 255 8.59 -9.88 6.29
N ASN A 256 9.11 -9.80 5.07
CA ASN A 256 9.94 -8.67 4.63
C ASN A 256 9.13 -7.36 4.58
N ILE A 257 7.87 -7.42 4.13
CA ILE A 257 6.95 -6.28 4.15
C ILE A 257 6.68 -5.81 5.59
N PHE A 258 6.32 -6.73 6.49
CA PHE A 258 6.07 -6.42 7.90
C PHE A 258 7.31 -5.85 8.60
N PHE A 259 8.50 -6.40 8.33
CA PHE A 259 9.76 -5.93 8.89
C PHE A 259 10.17 -4.54 8.35
N GLY A 260 9.90 -4.27 7.07
CA GLY A 260 10.06 -2.95 6.46
C GLY A 260 9.17 -1.89 7.13
N GLY A 261 7.95 -2.27 7.48
CA GLY A 261 6.95 -1.42 8.16
C GLY A 261 7.02 -1.36 9.69
N ARG A 262 8.06 -1.90 10.34
CA ARG A 262 8.12 -2.06 11.82
C ARG A 262 7.81 -0.79 12.63
N TYR A 263 8.29 0.36 12.17
CA TYR A 263 8.03 1.64 12.86
C TYR A 263 6.61 2.15 12.65
N ILE A 264 5.99 1.83 11.50
CA ILE A 264 4.58 2.16 11.23
C ILE A 264 3.70 1.40 12.22
N ILE A 265 3.94 0.10 12.38
CA ILE A 265 3.21 -0.76 13.32
C ILE A 265 3.41 -0.28 14.76
N LEU A 266 4.62 0.13 15.13
CA LEU A 266 4.90 0.67 16.47
C LEU A 266 4.08 1.93 16.76
N LEU A 267 4.04 2.89 15.83
CA LEU A 267 3.23 4.11 16.00
C LEU A 267 1.74 3.79 15.99
N MET A 268 1.27 2.89 15.12
CA MET A 268 -0.12 2.45 15.08
C MET A 268 -0.58 1.86 16.41
N GLY A 269 0.26 1.02 17.06
CA GLY A 269 -0.03 0.46 18.37
C GLY A 269 -0.13 1.54 19.45
N LEU A 270 0.79 2.50 19.45
CA LEU A 270 0.77 3.61 20.41
C LEU A 270 -0.46 4.51 20.27
N PHE A 271 -0.83 4.88 19.04
CA PHE A 271 -2.04 5.68 18.80
C PHE A 271 -3.33 4.91 19.05
N SER A 272 -3.35 3.61 18.76
CA SER A 272 -4.46 2.70 19.11
C SER A 272 -4.66 2.60 20.62
N MET A 273 -3.57 2.54 21.41
CA MET A 273 -3.65 2.61 22.87
C MET A 273 -4.23 3.94 23.34
N TYR A 274 -3.78 5.06 22.75
CA TYR A 274 -4.31 6.39 23.08
C TYR A 274 -5.82 6.50 22.78
N THR A 275 -6.27 6.10 21.60
CA THR A 275 -7.69 6.15 21.23
C THR A 275 -8.53 5.14 22.00
N GLY A 276 -8.01 3.94 22.28
CA GLY A 276 -8.64 2.95 23.14
C GLY A 276 -8.86 3.46 24.57
N PHE A 277 -7.91 4.23 25.10
CA PHE A 277 -8.07 4.92 26.38
C PHE A 277 -9.17 6.00 26.32
N ILE A 278 -9.23 6.80 25.24
CA ILE A 278 -10.29 7.80 25.05
C ILE A 278 -11.68 7.15 24.89
N TYR A 279 -11.77 6.03 24.18
CA TYR A 279 -13.02 5.26 24.10
C TYR A 279 -13.37 4.51 25.38
N ASN A 280 -12.41 4.41 26.31
CA ASN A 280 -12.52 3.64 27.53
C ASN A 280 -12.92 2.17 27.27
N ASP A 281 -12.26 1.54 26.29
CA ASP A 281 -12.49 0.16 25.88
C ASP A 281 -11.18 -0.66 25.94
N ILE A 282 -11.18 -1.70 26.77
CA ILE A 282 -10.13 -2.71 26.88
C ILE A 282 -10.76 -4.10 26.73
N PHE A 283 -10.48 -4.79 25.61
CA PHE A 283 -11.07 -6.11 25.32
C PHE A 283 -12.60 -6.14 25.56
N SER A 284 -13.33 -5.13 25.08
CA SER A 284 -14.77 -4.95 25.25
C SER A 284 -15.25 -4.65 26.68
N LYS A 285 -14.38 -4.15 27.56
CA LYS A 285 -14.71 -3.75 28.94
C LYS A 285 -14.23 -2.33 29.22
N SER A 286 -14.94 -1.63 30.11
CA SER A 286 -14.61 -0.27 30.51
C SER A 286 -13.76 -0.23 31.78
N MET A 287 -12.89 0.77 31.91
CA MET A 287 -12.10 1.01 33.10
C MET A 287 -12.74 2.12 33.95
N ASN A 288 -12.99 1.85 35.24
CA ASN A 288 -13.50 2.87 36.16
C ASN A 288 -12.34 3.56 36.91
N ILE A 289 -11.68 4.53 36.28
CA ILE A 289 -10.49 5.21 36.83
C ILE A 289 -10.88 6.42 37.71
N PHE A 290 -11.76 7.29 37.22
CA PHE A 290 -12.11 8.56 37.86
C PHE A 290 -13.43 8.55 38.66
N GLY A 291 -14.15 7.42 38.68
CA GLY A 291 -15.51 7.36 39.20
C GLY A 291 -16.56 7.85 38.18
N SER A 292 -17.72 7.21 38.16
CA SER A 292 -18.83 7.55 37.25
C SER A 292 -19.51 8.86 37.66
N SER A 293 -19.91 9.67 36.67
CA SER A 293 -20.76 10.85 36.88
C SER A 293 -22.24 10.50 37.04
N TRP A 294 -22.62 9.25 36.76
CA TRP A 294 -23.96 8.71 36.97
C TRP A 294 -24.07 8.02 38.33
N LYS A 295 -25.19 8.28 39.01
CA LYS A 295 -25.56 7.70 40.31
C LYS A 295 -26.95 7.07 40.21
N ILE A 296 -27.12 5.94 40.89
CA ILE A 296 -28.40 5.25 40.99
C ILE A 296 -29.07 5.70 42.29
N ASN A 297 -30.17 6.45 42.19
CA ASN A 297 -30.93 6.96 43.34
C ASN A 297 -32.22 6.17 43.62
N TYR A 298 -32.31 4.92 43.14
CA TYR A 298 -33.47 4.05 43.35
C TYR A 298 -33.32 3.19 44.60
N ASP A 299 -34.42 2.95 45.30
CA ASP A 299 -34.49 2.01 46.42
C ASP A 299 -34.26 0.56 45.96
N GLU A 300 -33.66 -0.27 46.81
CA GLU A 300 -33.29 -1.66 46.53
C GLU A 300 -34.49 -2.51 46.06
N SER A 301 -35.68 -2.27 46.64
CA SER A 301 -36.93 -2.93 46.24
C SER A 301 -37.39 -2.57 44.82
N THR A 302 -37.05 -1.38 44.33
CA THR A 302 -37.38 -0.92 42.96
C THR A 302 -36.40 -1.48 41.94
N ILE A 303 -35.16 -1.75 42.36
CA ILE A 303 -34.12 -2.38 41.55
C ILE A 303 -34.41 -3.88 41.37
N GLU A 304 -34.85 -4.57 42.43
CA GLU A 304 -35.18 -6.00 42.35
C GLU A 304 -36.50 -6.27 41.59
N GLY A 305 -37.42 -5.30 41.57
CA GLY A 305 -38.74 -5.45 40.94
C GLY A 305 -38.79 -5.15 39.44
N ASN A 306 -37.79 -4.45 38.88
CA ASN A 306 -37.80 -3.99 37.49
C ASN A 306 -36.52 -4.42 36.76
N ASP A 307 -36.68 -5.11 35.62
CA ASP A 307 -35.55 -5.53 34.78
C ASP A 307 -34.86 -4.35 34.06
N PHE A 308 -35.61 -3.29 33.74
CA PHE A 308 -35.09 -2.10 33.05
C PHE A 308 -35.47 -0.81 33.78
N LEU A 309 -34.46 0.00 34.09
CA LEU A 309 -34.62 1.33 34.70
C LEU A 309 -33.90 2.39 33.87
N THR A 310 -34.57 3.52 33.65
CA THR A 310 -34.03 4.67 32.92
C THR A 310 -33.65 5.79 33.87
N LEU A 311 -32.36 6.14 33.91
CA LEU A 311 -31.87 7.26 34.71
C LEU A 311 -32.22 8.59 34.04
N ASN A 312 -32.74 9.55 34.81
CA ASN A 312 -33.14 10.84 34.26
C ASN A 312 -31.96 11.84 34.27
N PRO A 313 -31.50 12.33 33.11
CA PRO A 313 -30.38 13.26 33.04
C PRO A 313 -30.66 14.64 33.64
N ASN A 314 -31.93 15.04 33.83
CA ASN A 314 -32.30 16.31 34.46
C ASN A 314 -32.43 16.19 36.00
N GLY A 315 -32.51 14.98 36.53
CA GLY A 315 -32.66 14.72 37.97
C GLY A 315 -31.32 14.69 38.73
N SER A 316 -31.36 14.24 39.98
CA SER A 316 -30.16 14.00 40.81
C SER A 316 -29.34 12.78 40.38
N ASP A 317 -29.77 12.07 39.34
CA ASP A 317 -29.14 10.83 38.84
C ASP A 317 -27.86 11.11 38.04
N TYR A 318 -27.74 12.31 37.48
CA TYR A 318 -26.54 12.77 36.78
C TYR A 318 -25.93 13.97 37.51
N THR A 319 -24.63 13.92 37.79
CA THR A 319 -23.93 14.99 38.53
C THR A 319 -23.73 16.27 37.72
N GLN A 320 -24.16 16.32 36.45
CA GLN A 320 -23.95 17.43 35.50
C GLN A 320 -22.47 17.76 35.20
N GLU A 321 -21.55 16.91 35.66
CA GLU A 321 -20.13 17.05 35.39
C GLU A 321 -19.69 16.00 34.35
N PRO A 322 -19.03 16.42 33.25
CA PRO A 322 -18.54 15.48 32.24
C PRO A 322 -17.40 14.63 32.82
N TYR A 323 -17.30 13.39 32.34
CA TYR A 323 -16.20 12.50 32.72
C TYR A 323 -14.84 13.12 32.34
N PRO A 324 -13.84 13.18 33.25
CA PRO A 324 -12.63 13.96 33.02
C PRO A 324 -11.83 13.58 31.77
N MET A 325 -11.81 12.29 31.39
CA MET A 325 -11.05 11.83 30.24
C MET A 325 -11.70 10.62 29.57
N GLY A 326 -12.17 10.79 28.34
CA GLY A 326 -12.78 9.72 27.54
C GLY A 326 -14.28 9.57 27.76
N VAL A 327 -14.81 8.37 27.52
CA VAL A 327 -16.22 8.03 27.69
C VAL A 327 -16.48 7.45 29.09
N ASP A 328 -17.60 7.85 29.70
CA ASP A 328 -18.01 7.37 31.03
C ASP A 328 -18.18 5.83 31.02
N PRO A 329 -17.58 5.09 31.99
CA PRO A 329 -17.68 3.64 32.09
C PRO A 329 -19.11 3.09 32.14
N VAL A 330 -20.09 3.85 32.65
CA VAL A 330 -21.48 3.39 32.79
C VAL A 330 -22.12 3.03 31.45
N TRP A 331 -21.69 3.67 30.36
CA TRP A 331 -22.21 3.38 29.03
C TRP A 331 -21.93 1.96 28.57
N GLN A 332 -20.92 1.25 29.11
CA GLN A 332 -20.68 -0.14 28.72
C GLN A 332 -21.71 -1.12 29.31
N LEU A 333 -22.35 -0.74 30.42
CA LEU A 333 -23.39 -1.52 31.09
C LEU A 333 -24.79 -1.19 30.57
N ALA A 334 -24.97 -0.03 29.93
CA ALA A 334 -26.27 0.45 29.49
C ALA A 334 -26.75 -0.26 28.21
N ASP A 335 -28.06 -0.57 28.12
CA ASP A 335 -28.65 -1.17 26.92
C ASP A 335 -28.65 -0.21 25.72
N ASN A 336 -28.75 1.09 25.96
CA ASN A 336 -28.74 2.12 24.93
C ASN A 336 -27.33 2.55 24.47
N LYS A 337 -26.28 1.79 24.81
CA LYS A 337 -24.87 2.09 24.46
C LYS A 337 -24.65 2.29 22.96
N ILE A 338 -25.31 1.50 22.13
CA ILE A 338 -25.13 1.52 20.67
C ILE A 338 -25.63 2.85 20.09
N ILE A 339 -26.77 3.36 20.60
CA ILE A 339 -27.36 4.61 20.13
C ILE A 339 -26.43 5.79 20.45
N PHE A 340 -25.92 5.83 21.68
CA PHE A 340 -24.96 6.85 22.11
C PHE A 340 -23.65 6.77 21.31
N SER A 341 -23.02 5.59 21.26
CA SER A 341 -21.73 5.36 20.60
C SER A 341 -21.78 5.63 19.10
N ASN A 342 -22.89 5.28 18.44
CA ASN A 342 -23.10 5.56 17.04
C ASN A 342 -23.13 7.09 16.77
N SER A 343 -23.95 7.82 17.52
CA SER A 343 -24.04 9.29 17.40
C SER A 343 -22.70 9.99 17.66
N TYR A 344 -21.94 9.52 18.66
CA TYR A 344 -20.62 10.07 18.99
C TYR A 344 -19.58 9.77 17.90
N LYS A 345 -19.38 8.49 17.55
CA LYS A 345 -18.34 8.08 16.59
C LYS A 345 -18.61 8.61 15.18
N MET A 346 -19.87 8.67 14.74
CA MET A 346 -20.25 9.24 13.44
C MET A 346 -19.87 10.72 13.35
N LYS A 347 -20.18 11.53 14.39
CA LYS A 347 -19.81 12.96 14.41
C LYS A 347 -18.29 13.15 14.48
N LEU A 348 -17.60 12.37 15.31
CA LEU A 348 -16.14 12.41 15.43
C LEU A 348 -15.46 12.15 14.08
N SER A 349 -15.92 11.15 13.34
CA SER A 349 -15.44 10.80 12.00
C SER A 349 -15.58 11.97 11.01
N ILE A 350 -16.73 12.65 10.98
CA ILE A 350 -16.96 13.81 10.11
C ILE A 350 -16.04 14.98 10.51
N ILE A 351 -15.92 15.28 11.80
CA ILE A 351 -15.08 16.39 12.30
C ILE A 351 -13.63 16.18 11.88
N ILE A 352 -13.09 14.98 12.11
CA ILE A 352 -11.71 14.65 11.77
C ILE A 352 -11.51 14.63 10.25
N GLY A 353 -12.46 14.10 9.49
CA GLY A 353 -12.41 14.10 8.02
C GLY A 353 -12.34 15.51 7.43
N VAL A 354 -13.23 16.41 7.87
CA VAL A 354 -13.26 17.80 7.39
C VAL A 354 -11.98 18.54 7.75
N LEU A 355 -11.48 18.40 8.98
CA LEU A 355 -10.21 19.01 9.38
C LEU A 355 -9.02 18.48 8.57
N HIS A 356 -8.97 17.18 8.33
CA HIS A 356 -7.90 16.54 7.55
C HIS A 356 -7.92 16.98 6.07
N MET A 357 -9.11 17.12 5.46
CA MET A 357 -9.23 17.64 4.09
C MET A 357 -8.85 19.12 3.99
N ILE A 358 -9.30 19.97 4.94
CA ILE A 358 -8.88 21.38 4.98
C ILE A 358 -7.37 21.48 5.07
N PHE A 359 -6.75 20.66 5.93
CA PHE A 359 -5.29 20.60 6.05
C PHE A 359 -4.63 20.21 4.71
N GLY A 360 -5.14 19.20 4.00
CA GLY A 360 -4.63 18.79 2.69
C GLY A 360 -4.72 19.91 1.65
N VAL A 361 -5.85 20.62 1.55
CA VAL A 361 -5.99 21.75 0.61
C VAL A 361 -5.04 22.90 0.99
N CYS A 362 -4.82 23.18 2.27
CA CYS A 362 -3.85 24.18 2.72
C CYS A 362 -2.41 23.88 2.28
N LEU A 363 -2.01 22.59 2.12
CA LEU A 363 -0.67 22.23 1.65
C LEU A 363 -0.43 22.61 0.19
N SER A 364 -1.47 22.67 -0.65
CA SER A 364 -1.35 23.12 -2.05
C SER A 364 -0.78 24.54 -2.16
N VAL A 365 -1.02 25.40 -1.17
CA VAL A 365 -0.50 26.79 -1.15
C VAL A 365 1.01 26.80 -1.12
N ALA A 366 1.63 25.88 -0.37
CA ALA A 366 3.08 25.80 -0.30
C ALA A 366 3.69 25.45 -1.66
N ASN A 367 3.04 24.57 -2.44
CA ASN A 367 3.43 24.27 -3.82
C ASN A 367 3.31 25.51 -4.73
N TYR A 368 2.19 26.24 -4.67
CA TYR A 368 2.01 27.45 -5.50
C TYR A 368 2.99 28.58 -5.16
N ILE A 369 3.33 28.75 -3.87
CA ILE A 369 4.34 29.72 -3.43
C ILE A 369 5.72 29.33 -3.97
N HIS A 370 6.11 28.05 -3.83
CA HIS A 370 7.41 27.57 -4.31
C HIS A 370 7.55 27.71 -5.83
N ASN A 371 6.49 27.39 -6.58
CA ASN A 371 6.47 27.50 -8.04
C ASN A 371 6.26 28.95 -8.54
N LYS A 372 6.18 29.94 -7.63
CA LYS A 372 5.96 31.37 -7.92
C LYS A 372 4.69 31.66 -8.74
N GLN A 373 3.66 30.83 -8.54
CA GLN A 373 2.39 30.88 -9.27
C GLN A 373 1.30 31.55 -8.43
N ALA A 374 1.46 32.84 -8.10
CA ALA A 374 0.56 33.57 -7.20
C ALA A 374 -0.90 33.63 -7.68
N ILE A 375 -1.12 33.57 -8.99
CA ILE A 375 -2.46 33.64 -9.61
C ILE A 375 -3.28 32.38 -9.30
N TYR A 376 -2.64 31.21 -9.21
CA TYR A 376 -3.30 29.94 -8.88
C TYR A 376 -3.80 29.94 -7.44
N ILE A 377 -3.16 30.68 -6.54
CA ILE A 377 -3.61 30.85 -5.15
C ILE A 377 -4.97 31.57 -5.13
N LEU A 378 -5.15 32.59 -5.96
CA LEU A 378 -6.38 33.39 -5.98
C LEU A 378 -7.54 32.67 -6.69
N PHE A 379 -7.28 31.94 -7.78
CA PHE A 379 -8.33 31.38 -8.63
C PHE A 379 -8.62 29.89 -8.42
N ASP A 380 -7.64 29.09 -7.98
CA ASP A 380 -7.86 27.67 -7.67
C ASP A 380 -8.00 27.46 -6.16
N PHE A 381 -6.99 27.82 -5.37
CA PHE A 381 -6.98 27.54 -3.92
C PHE A 381 -8.08 28.26 -3.13
N LEU A 382 -8.23 29.58 -3.30
CA LEU A 382 -9.17 30.37 -2.50
C LEU A 382 -10.63 29.91 -2.70
N PRO A 383 -11.16 29.73 -3.94
CA PRO A 383 -12.50 29.21 -4.13
C PRO A 383 -12.67 27.77 -3.59
N GLN A 384 -11.64 26.92 -3.73
CA GLN A 384 -11.66 25.54 -3.21
C GLN A 384 -11.81 25.49 -1.69
N VAL A 385 -11.03 26.30 -0.95
CA VAL A 385 -11.11 26.36 0.52
C VAL A 385 -12.40 26.99 0.99
N LEU A 386 -12.82 28.11 0.37
CA LEU A 386 -14.07 28.78 0.74
C LEU A 386 -15.28 27.86 0.54
N PHE A 387 -15.32 27.11 -0.57
CA PHE A 387 -16.37 26.12 -0.83
C PHE A 387 -16.43 25.05 0.26
N LEU A 388 -15.27 24.49 0.65
CA LEU A 388 -15.19 23.48 1.71
C LEU A 388 -15.58 24.05 3.08
N LEU A 389 -15.16 25.27 3.40
CA LEU A 389 -15.42 25.93 4.67
C LEU A 389 -16.90 26.28 4.82
N PHE A 390 -17.51 26.87 3.79
CA PHE A 390 -18.91 27.32 3.86
C PHE A 390 -19.91 26.17 3.99
N LEU A 391 -19.65 25.01 3.39
CA LEU A 391 -20.53 23.85 3.50
C LEU A 391 -20.18 22.95 4.68
N PHE A 392 -18.98 22.36 4.66
CA PHE A 392 -18.64 21.25 5.54
C PHE A 392 -18.07 21.70 6.88
N PHE A 393 -17.26 22.77 6.91
CA PHE A 393 -16.82 23.34 8.18
C PHE A 393 -17.97 23.98 8.95
N TYR A 394 -18.95 24.58 8.26
CA TYR A 394 -20.19 25.03 8.89
C TYR A 394 -20.98 23.87 9.51
N MET A 395 -21.02 22.71 8.85
CA MET A 395 -21.62 21.50 9.45
C MET A 395 -20.90 21.09 10.75
N VAL A 396 -19.57 21.14 10.77
CA VAL A 396 -18.77 20.90 11.99
C VAL A 396 -19.08 21.92 13.09
N PHE A 397 -19.19 23.20 12.72
CA PHE A 397 -19.60 24.26 13.65
C PHE A 397 -20.97 23.97 14.28
N MET A 398 -21.97 23.55 13.48
CA MET A 398 -23.29 23.16 14.01
C MET A 398 -23.20 21.97 14.97
N MET A 399 -22.30 21.00 14.74
CA MET A 399 -22.10 19.88 15.68
C MET A 399 -21.57 20.36 17.04
N PHE A 400 -20.53 21.20 17.04
CA PHE A 400 -19.99 21.77 18.28
C PHE A 400 -21.01 22.66 18.99
N PHE A 401 -21.71 23.51 18.24
CA PHE A 401 -22.75 24.37 18.81
C PHE A 401 -23.87 23.53 19.47
N LYS A 402 -24.25 22.41 18.84
CA LYS A 402 -25.21 21.48 19.44
C LYS A 402 -24.70 20.88 20.77
N PHE A 403 -23.41 20.55 20.85
CA PHE A 403 -22.81 20.00 22.08
C PHE A 403 -22.78 20.99 23.24
N PHE A 404 -22.66 22.29 22.97
CA PHE A 404 -22.64 23.31 24.03
C PHE A 404 -24.02 23.84 24.45
N LYS A 405 -24.96 23.99 23.51
CA LYS A 405 -26.24 24.67 23.79
C LYS A 405 -27.33 23.76 24.38
N TYR A 406 -27.43 22.52 23.91
CA TYR A 406 -28.53 21.62 24.29
C TYR A 406 -28.07 20.71 25.42
N SER A 407 -28.74 20.79 26.57
CA SER A 407 -28.50 19.94 27.75
C SER A 407 -29.83 19.70 28.47
N ALA A 408 -29.89 18.60 29.25
CA ALA A 408 -31.05 18.20 30.04
C ALA A 408 -31.46 19.25 31.08
N ALA A 409 -30.47 19.93 31.68
CA ALA A 409 -30.66 20.91 32.75
C ALA A 409 -31.02 22.33 32.25
N ASN A 410 -31.01 22.55 30.93
CA ASN A 410 -31.30 23.85 30.34
C ASN A 410 -32.82 24.09 30.21
N PRO A 411 -33.28 25.36 30.17
CA PRO A 411 -34.71 25.69 30.06
C PRO A 411 -35.37 25.05 28.84
N LEU A 412 -36.69 24.86 28.88
CA LEU A 412 -37.50 24.06 27.93
C LEU A 412 -37.13 24.27 26.44
N LYS A 413 -36.83 25.52 26.03
CA LYS A 413 -36.44 25.89 24.65
C LYS A 413 -35.11 25.27 24.18
N SER A 414 -34.19 25.01 25.10
CA SER A 414 -32.90 24.35 24.87
C SER A 414 -32.85 22.93 25.45
N SER A 415 -34.01 22.36 25.78
CA SER A 415 -34.12 21.00 26.33
C SER A 415 -33.96 19.92 25.24
N GLU A 416 -33.79 18.68 25.66
CA GLU A 416 -33.51 17.51 24.81
C GLU A 416 -34.57 17.29 23.72
N GLN A 417 -35.83 17.55 24.04
CA GLN A 417 -36.96 17.42 23.11
C GLN A 417 -36.85 18.37 21.92
N CYS A 418 -36.32 19.56 22.14
CA CYS A 418 -36.15 20.59 21.12
C CYS A 418 -34.84 20.47 20.33
N ALA A 419 -33.98 19.49 20.62
CA ALA A 419 -32.68 19.35 19.95
C ALA A 419 -32.85 19.01 18.45
N PRO A 420 -32.38 19.85 17.50
CA PRO A 420 -32.53 19.60 16.08
C PRO A 420 -31.55 18.53 15.56
N SER A 421 -31.90 17.91 14.44
CA SER A 421 -31.00 16.98 13.74
C SER A 421 -30.09 17.77 12.79
N VAL A 422 -28.78 17.72 13.03
CA VAL A 422 -27.78 18.45 12.22
C VAL A 422 -27.83 18.01 10.76
N LEU A 423 -28.04 16.71 10.49
CA LEU A 423 -28.13 16.16 9.13
C LEU A 423 -29.33 16.73 8.36
N ILE A 424 -30.52 16.72 8.96
CA ILE A 424 -31.74 17.25 8.31
C ILE A 424 -31.60 18.74 8.07
N MET A 425 -31.02 19.47 9.02
CA MET A 425 -30.80 20.90 8.88
C MET A 425 -29.76 21.24 7.80
N PHE A 426 -28.77 20.37 7.58
CA PHE A 426 -27.84 20.46 6.45
C PHE A 426 -28.52 20.13 5.11
N ILE A 427 -29.38 19.11 5.05
CA ILE A 427 -30.16 18.80 3.85
C ILE A 427 -31.08 19.97 3.49
N ASN A 428 -31.78 20.52 4.48
CA ASN A 428 -32.67 21.68 4.31
C ASN A 428 -31.91 22.94 3.87
N MET A 429 -30.68 23.14 4.37
CA MET A 429 -29.80 24.19 3.89
C MET A 429 -29.54 24.06 2.39
N VAL A 430 -29.16 22.87 1.91
CA VAL A 430 -28.88 22.64 0.48
C VAL A 430 -30.14 22.72 -0.39
N LEU A 431 -31.27 22.23 0.10
CA LEU A 431 -32.56 22.24 -0.62
C LEU A 431 -33.29 23.60 -0.53
N MET A 432 -32.76 24.57 0.23
CA MET A 432 -33.41 25.87 0.52
C MET A 432 -34.82 25.73 1.16
N SER A 433 -35.04 24.64 1.90
CA SER A 433 -36.30 24.33 2.59
C SER A 433 -36.27 24.83 4.04
N LYS A 434 -37.43 25.25 4.56
CA LYS A 434 -37.54 25.60 5.98
C LYS A 434 -37.56 24.34 6.85
N PRO A 435 -36.97 24.36 8.06
CA PRO A 435 -37.06 23.25 9.01
C PRO A 435 -38.51 23.00 9.42
N VAL A 436 -38.86 21.74 9.62
CA VAL A 436 -40.20 21.29 10.03
C VAL A 436 -40.39 21.53 11.54
N ASP A 437 -41.51 22.12 11.92
CA ASP A 437 -41.91 22.27 13.32
C ASP A 437 -42.12 20.91 13.97
N LYS A 438 -41.35 20.61 15.03
CA LYS A 438 -41.47 19.35 15.77
C LYS A 438 -42.65 19.31 16.75
N THR A 439 -43.19 20.47 17.13
CA THR A 439 -44.30 20.61 18.08
C THR A 439 -45.39 21.53 17.51
N PRO A 440 -46.18 21.05 16.52
CA PRO A 440 -47.22 21.87 15.89
C PRO A 440 -48.41 22.17 16.83
N ASP A 441 -48.61 21.33 17.86
CA ASP A 441 -49.82 21.34 18.70
C ASP A 441 -49.68 22.05 20.07
N ILE A 442 -48.55 22.73 20.32
CA ILE A 442 -48.23 23.36 21.62
C ILE A 442 -48.28 24.90 21.49
N PRO A 443 -48.80 25.65 22.49
CA PRO A 443 -48.84 27.12 22.46
C PRO A 443 -47.47 27.78 22.23
N ASP A 444 -47.46 28.91 21.51
CA ASP A 444 -46.25 29.60 20.99
C ASP A 444 -45.18 29.89 22.06
N ASP A 445 -45.56 30.05 23.33
CA ASP A 445 -44.65 30.33 24.45
C ASP A 445 -43.78 29.11 24.87
N GLN A 446 -44.25 27.88 24.57
CA GLN A 446 -43.57 26.61 24.83
C GLN A 446 -43.08 25.91 23.55
N LYS A 447 -43.19 26.57 22.40
CA LYS A 447 -42.74 26.03 21.12
C LYS A 447 -41.21 25.95 21.09
N CYS A 448 -40.69 24.87 20.52
CA CYS A 448 -39.25 24.73 20.28
C CYS A 448 -38.81 25.75 19.23
N ASP A 449 -37.67 26.40 19.44
CA ASP A 449 -37.09 27.27 18.41
C ASP A 449 -36.77 26.43 17.15
N LEU A 450 -37.27 26.85 15.99
CA LEU A 450 -37.01 26.18 14.71
C LEU A 450 -35.52 26.17 14.35
N TRP A 451 -34.78 27.16 14.85
CA TRP A 451 -33.40 27.45 14.52
C TRP A 451 -32.52 27.33 15.77
N MET A 452 -31.27 26.90 15.60
CA MET A 452 -30.31 26.72 16.69
C MET A 452 -29.83 28.05 17.28
N TYR A 453 -29.72 29.10 16.47
CA TYR A 453 -29.32 30.43 16.91
C TYR A 453 -30.03 31.53 16.09
N GLU A 454 -30.07 32.74 16.64
CA GLU A 454 -30.70 33.89 16.01
C GLU A 454 -30.01 34.23 14.68
N GLY A 455 -30.79 34.39 13.61
CA GLY A 455 -30.26 34.72 12.27
C GLY A 455 -29.69 33.53 11.47
N GLN A 456 -29.89 32.28 11.91
CA GLN A 456 -29.38 31.10 11.21
C GLN A 456 -29.85 30.99 9.75
N ASP A 457 -31.10 31.32 9.44
CA ASP A 457 -31.64 31.27 8.07
C ASP A 457 -30.88 32.22 7.13
N LEU A 458 -30.55 33.43 7.60
CA LEU A 458 -29.77 34.40 6.85
C LEU A 458 -28.34 33.90 6.63
N VAL A 459 -27.71 33.36 7.68
CA VAL A 459 -26.33 32.82 7.60
C VAL A 459 -26.29 31.64 6.61
N GLN A 460 -27.19 30.67 6.71
CA GLN A 460 -27.24 29.50 5.82
C GLN A 460 -27.45 29.87 4.36
N LYS A 461 -28.40 30.78 4.07
CA LYS A 461 -28.62 31.28 2.71
C LYS A 461 -27.42 32.04 2.17
N SER A 462 -26.78 32.88 3.00
CA SER A 462 -25.59 33.64 2.58
C SER A 462 -24.40 32.73 2.29
N LEU A 463 -24.15 31.72 3.14
CA LEU A 463 -23.08 30.74 2.95
C LEU A 463 -23.30 29.90 1.69
N LEU A 464 -24.52 29.43 1.46
CA LEU A 464 -24.82 28.64 0.26
C LEU A 464 -24.72 29.48 -1.02
N ALA A 465 -25.17 30.74 -1.00
CA ALA A 465 -25.01 31.65 -2.14
C ALA A 465 -23.53 31.93 -2.45
N LEU A 466 -22.71 32.17 -1.43
CA LEU A 466 -21.26 32.35 -1.58
C LEU A 466 -20.57 31.07 -2.09
N ALA A 467 -20.96 29.89 -1.59
CA ALA A 467 -20.43 28.62 -2.06
C ALA A 467 -20.77 28.36 -3.54
N LEU A 468 -22.01 28.66 -3.97
CA LEU A 468 -22.42 28.54 -5.37
C LEU A 468 -21.70 29.55 -6.27
N LEU A 469 -21.39 30.75 -5.78
CA LEU A 469 -20.59 31.75 -6.50
C LEU A 469 -19.14 31.28 -6.74
N CYS A 470 -18.59 30.46 -5.84
CA CYS A 470 -17.22 29.96 -6.00
C CYS A 470 -17.05 29.03 -7.21
N ILE A 471 -18.11 28.33 -7.63
CA ILE A 471 -18.08 27.40 -8.77
C ILE A 471 -17.78 28.11 -10.11
N PRO A 472 -18.53 29.15 -10.53
CA PRO A 472 -18.22 29.87 -11.76
C PRO A 472 -16.89 30.64 -11.68
N VAL A 473 -16.48 31.10 -10.49
CA VAL A 473 -15.17 31.73 -10.30
C VAL A 473 -14.04 30.74 -10.63
N MET A 474 -14.11 29.51 -10.13
CA MET A 474 -13.12 28.46 -10.41
C MET A 474 -13.10 28.06 -11.90
N LEU A 475 -14.26 27.97 -12.53
CA LEU A 475 -14.41 27.52 -13.91
C LEU A 475 -13.91 28.57 -14.93
N ILE A 476 -14.23 29.84 -14.72
CA ILE A 476 -14.03 30.90 -15.72
C ILE A 476 -12.72 31.66 -15.50
N ALA A 477 -12.31 31.90 -14.25
CA ALA A 477 -11.25 32.88 -13.97
C ALA A 477 -9.89 32.47 -14.54
N LYS A 478 -9.50 31.20 -14.40
CA LYS A 478 -8.21 30.69 -14.86
C LYS A 478 -8.07 30.64 -16.39
N PRO A 479 -8.99 30.03 -17.17
CA PRO A 479 -8.86 29.99 -18.63
C PRO A 479 -8.95 31.39 -19.25
N VAL A 480 -9.85 32.25 -18.76
CA VAL A 480 -9.97 33.64 -19.26
C VAL A 480 -8.70 34.42 -19.01
N TYR A 481 -8.06 34.24 -17.85
CA TYR A 481 -6.78 34.87 -17.54
C TYR A 481 -5.67 34.39 -18.49
N LEU A 482 -5.50 33.08 -18.67
CA LEU A 482 -4.46 32.51 -19.52
C LEU A 482 -4.61 32.96 -20.99
N ILE A 483 -5.83 32.95 -21.52
CA ILE A 483 -6.13 33.41 -22.89
C ILE A 483 -5.85 34.91 -23.04
N SER A 484 -6.23 35.72 -22.04
CA SER A 484 -6.03 37.17 -22.07
C SER A 484 -4.54 37.56 -21.95
N PHE A 485 -3.76 36.81 -21.16
CA PHE A 485 -2.33 37.07 -20.97
C PHE A 485 -1.48 36.58 -22.15
N LYS A 486 -1.80 35.42 -22.74
CA LYS A 486 -1.17 34.95 -24.00
C LYS A 486 -1.40 35.97 -25.13
N LYS A 487 -2.60 36.55 -25.22
CA LYS A 487 -2.92 37.60 -26.21
C LYS A 487 -2.14 38.91 -26.00
N LYS A 488 -1.85 39.29 -24.74
CA LYS A 488 -1.02 40.46 -24.41
C LYS A 488 0.49 40.24 -24.64
N SER A 489 0.99 39.02 -24.44
CA SER A 489 2.40 38.69 -24.69
C SER A 489 2.76 38.81 -26.18
N HIS A 490 1.81 38.45 -27.06
CA HIS A 490 1.97 38.53 -28.52
C HIS A 490 1.97 39.97 -29.07
N ASP A 491 1.60 40.97 -28.26
CA ASP A 491 1.45 42.39 -28.65
C ASP A 491 2.64 43.26 -28.19
N SER A 492 3.76 42.64 -27.79
CA SER A 492 5.01 43.35 -27.48
C SER A 492 5.83 43.55 -28.77
N PRO A 493 6.19 44.77 -29.20
CA PRO A 493 7.00 44.96 -30.39
C PRO A 493 8.42 44.44 -30.13
N LYS A 494 8.91 43.56 -31.01
CA LYS A 494 10.32 43.15 -31.05
C LYS A 494 11.18 44.40 -31.21
N VAL A 495 11.95 44.73 -30.18
CA VAL A 495 13.01 45.74 -30.25
C VAL A 495 14.08 45.19 -31.18
N VAL A 496 14.18 45.82 -32.35
CA VAL A 496 15.30 45.69 -33.28
C VAL A 496 16.51 46.30 -32.58
N ASP A 497 17.52 45.49 -32.30
CA ASP A 497 18.86 46.00 -32.00
C ASP A 497 19.77 45.65 -33.18
N GLU A 498 20.06 46.69 -33.96
CA GLU A 498 21.00 46.68 -35.07
C GLU A 498 22.43 46.61 -34.53
N THR A 499 23.15 45.55 -34.86
CA THR A 499 24.61 45.62 -34.98
C THR A 499 25.08 44.87 -36.24
N GLN A 500 25.14 45.64 -37.32
CA GLN A 500 26.20 45.70 -38.34
C GLN A 500 26.81 44.40 -38.92
N ASN A 501 26.52 44.25 -40.23
CA ASN A 501 27.49 44.10 -41.34
C ASN A 501 28.33 42.81 -41.45
N SER A 502 27.99 41.95 -42.43
CA SER A 502 28.64 41.96 -43.76
C SER A 502 28.48 40.66 -44.57
N ARG A 503 28.11 40.85 -45.84
CA ARG A 503 28.38 40.02 -47.04
C ARG A 503 27.50 38.81 -47.37
N THR A 504 26.52 39.12 -48.21
CA THR A 504 26.01 38.35 -49.34
C THR A 504 27.12 37.84 -50.28
N MET A 505 27.12 36.56 -50.67
CA MET A 505 27.10 36.16 -52.10
C MET A 505 26.79 34.67 -52.31
N LEU A 506 25.89 34.47 -53.26
CA LEU A 506 25.34 33.28 -53.91
C LEU A 506 26.39 32.27 -54.43
N VAL A 507 26.08 30.97 -54.34
CA VAL A 507 26.14 30.01 -55.46
C VAL A 507 25.02 28.97 -55.30
N ARG A 508 24.26 28.76 -56.37
CA ARG A 508 23.24 27.72 -56.59
C ARG A 508 23.67 26.90 -57.82
N GLU A 509 23.15 25.68 -57.94
CA GLU A 509 23.32 24.64 -58.99
C GLU A 509 24.29 23.51 -58.59
N SER A 510 24.05 22.22 -58.82
CA SER A 510 23.23 21.52 -59.83
C SER A 510 22.90 20.07 -59.42
N ASP A 511 21.92 19.49 -60.12
CA ASP A 511 21.34 18.12 -60.03
C ASP A 511 22.32 16.92 -60.12
N GLY A 512 21.83 15.77 -59.63
CA GLY A 512 22.36 14.44 -59.91
C GLY A 512 21.57 13.31 -59.23
N GLU A 513 20.60 12.72 -59.94
CA GLU A 513 19.87 11.49 -59.57
C GLU A 513 20.78 10.25 -59.59
N ILE A 514 20.74 9.40 -58.54
CA ILE A 514 20.83 7.93 -58.65
C ILE A 514 20.02 7.26 -57.51
N GLN A 515 19.04 6.44 -57.86
CA GLN A 515 18.40 5.36 -57.07
C GLN A 515 18.63 4.04 -57.84
N PRO A 516 18.40 2.79 -57.32
CA PRO A 516 17.77 2.39 -56.06
C PRO A 516 18.40 1.12 -55.36
N ASN A 517 17.71 0.68 -54.28
CA ASN A 517 17.53 -0.68 -53.72
C ASN A 517 18.25 -1.09 -52.42
N GLY A 518 17.41 -1.41 -51.40
CA GLY A 518 17.77 -2.24 -50.25
C GLY A 518 16.93 -1.98 -48.99
N VAL A 519 15.84 -2.72 -48.81
CA VAL A 519 14.82 -2.63 -47.73
C VAL A 519 15.30 -3.19 -46.38
N ALA A 520 15.12 -2.44 -45.27
CA ALA A 520 14.71 -2.91 -43.91
C ALA A 520 14.74 -1.73 -42.88
N PRO A 521 13.91 -1.75 -41.82
CA PRO A 521 13.25 -0.55 -41.30
C PRO A 521 14.06 0.23 -40.25
N LYS A 522 14.05 1.56 -40.36
CA LYS A 522 14.45 2.44 -39.26
C LYS A 522 13.31 2.52 -38.26
N ALA A 523 13.61 2.08 -37.04
CA ALA A 523 12.79 2.25 -35.86
C ALA A 523 12.46 3.74 -35.63
N ASN A 524 11.22 3.96 -35.20
CA ASN A 524 10.69 5.24 -34.74
C ASN A 524 11.68 5.89 -33.76
N LYS A 525 12.28 7.02 -34.20
CA LYS A 525 12.78 8.02 -33.26
C LYS A 525 11.57 8.77 -32.75
N SER A 526 11.25 8.48 -31.50
CA SER A 526 10.34 9.19 -30.62
C SER A 526 10.75 10.67 -30.51
N ASP A 527 9.76 11.52 -30.77
CA ASP A 527 9.35 12.61 -29.86
C ASP A 527 10.48 13.52 -29.37
N ASP A 528 10.93 14.42 -30.25
CA ASP A 528 11.59 15.65 -29.83
C ASP A 528 10.48 16.62 -29.37
N GLY A 529 10.56 17.03 -28.10
CA GLY A 529 9.59 17.87 -27.41
C GLY A 529 9.21 19.13 -28.17
N GLU A 530 7.99 19.12 -28.68
CA GLU A 530 7.27 20.30 -29.12
C GLU A 530 6.73 21.00 -27.87
N ILE A 531 7.06 22.27 -27.71
CA ILE A 531 6.45 23.13 -26.70
C ILE A 531 4.96 23.18 -27.04
N ASP A 532 4.13 22.49 -26.25
CA ASP A 532 2.68 22.43 -26.43
C ASP A 532 2.12 23.84 -26.65
N HIS A 533 1.69 24.08 -27.88
CA HIS A 533 0.67 25.07 -28.15
C HIS A 533 -0.62 24.54 -27.53
N ASP A 534 -0.78 24.64 -26.20
CA ASP A 534 -2.03 24.28 -25.54
C ASP A 534 -3.17 25.03 -26.23
N ASP A 535 -4.00 24.29 -26.95
CA ASP A 535 -5.17 24.82 -27.60
C ASP A 535 -6.07 25.43 -26.52
N PRO A 536 -6.62 26.65 -26.71
CA PRO A 536 -7.45 27.29 -25.70
C PRO A 536 -8.65 26.42 -25.31
N THR A 537 -9.10 25.53 -26.20
CA THR A 537 -10.13 24.52 -25.94
C THR A 537 -9.69 23.45 -24.93
N GLU A 538 -8.45 22.99 -24.97
CA GLU A 538 -7.94 21.95 -24.05
C GLU A 538 -7.83 22.50 -22.63
N ILE A 539 -7.34 23.73 -22.46
CA ILE A 539 -7.28 24.42 -21.17
C ILE A 539 -8.68 24.56 -20.55
N ILE A 540 -9.67 24.91 -21.37
CA ILE A 540 -11.07 25.03 -20.91
C ILE A 540 -11.63 23.67 -20.51
N ILE A 541 -11.44 22.63 -21.33
CA ILE A 541 -11.94 21.27 -21.04
C ILE A 541 -11.31 20.74 -19.76
N HIS A 542 -9.99 20.86 -19.61
CA HIS A 542 -9.28 20.42 -18.40
C HIS A 542 -9.78 21.14 -17.14
N GLN A 543 -9.99 22.46 -17.21
CA GLN A 543 -10.49 23.22 -16.06
C GLN A 543 -11.95 22.86 -15.71
N ILE A 544 -12.80 22.58 -16.70
CA ILE A 544 -14.18 22.11 -16.46
C ILE A 544 -14.14 20.77 -15.72
N ILE A 545 -13.33 19.81 -16.19
CA ILE A 545 -13.18 18.50 -15.56
C ILE A 545 -12.69 18.68 -14.12
N HIS A 546 -11.63 19.45 -13.91
CA HIS A 546 -11.08 19.71 -12.58
C HIS A 546 -12.10 20.35 -11.62
N THR A 547 -12.90 21.30 -12.10
CA THR A 547 -13.94 21.96 -11.28
C THR A 547 -15.05 20.97 -10.89
N ILE A 548 -15.55 20.17 -11.84
CA ILE A 548 -16.59 19.18 -11.59
C ILE A 548 -16.09 18.09 -10.65
N GLU A 549 -14.89 17.56 -10.91
CA GLU A 549 -14.24 16.57 -10.08
C GLU A 549 -14.06 17.10 -8.66
N TYR A 550 -13.55 18.32 -8.48
CA TYR A 550 -13.35 18.88 -7.14
C TYR A 550 -14.66 19.00 -6.34
N VAL A 551 -15.73 19.52 -6.95
CA VAL A 551 -17.03 19.70 -6.28
C VAL A 551 -17.63 18.36 -5.88
N LEU A 552 -17.68 17.40 -6.81
CA LEU A 552 -18.23 16.06 -6.54
C LEU A 552 -17.37 15.29 -5.52
N SER A 553 -16.05 15.34 -5.66
CA SER A 553 -15.10 14.69 -4.76
C SER A 553 -15.15 15.31 -3.36
N THR A 554 -15.43 16.59 -3.20
CA THR A 554 -15.54 17.19 -1.86
C THR A 554 -16.71 16.60 -1.05
N VAL A 555 -17.85 16.36 -1.71
CA VAL A 555 -19.00 15.66 -1.07
C VAL A 555 -18.67 14.19 -0.83
N SER A 556 -18.14 13.50 -1.84
CA SER A 556 -17.84 12.07 -1.77
C SER A 556 -16.75 11.73 -0.74
N HIS A 557 -15.68 12.53 -0.68
CA HIS A 557 -14.58 12.35 0.27
C HIS A 557 -15.05 12.59 1.70
N THR A 558 -15.89 13.61 1.94
CA THR A 558 -16.46 13.84 3.28
C THR A 558 -17.29 12.63 3.74
N ALA A 559 -18.12 12.07 2.85
CA ALA A 559 -18.90 10.87 3.16
C ALA A 559 -18.01 9.63 3.36
N SER A 560 -16.91 9.50 2.60
CA SER A 560 -15.96 8.38 2.73
C SER A 560 -15.32 8.30 4.13
N TYR A 561 -15.14 9.44 4.82
CA TYR A 561 -14.63 9.46 6.20
C TYR A 561 -15.53 8.73 7.20
N LEU A 562 -16.83 8.51 6.90
CA LEU A 562 -17.74 7.69 7.73
C LEU A 562 -17.21 6.26 7.96
N ARG A 563 -16.28 5.81 7.11
CA ARG A 563 -15.55 4.56 7.32
C ARG A 563 -14.83 4.51 8.68
N LEU A 564 -14.29 5.63 9.15
CA LEU A 564 -13.68 5.73 10.48
C LEU A 564 -14.65 5.26 11.57
N TRP A 565 -15.91 5.69 11.47
CA TRP A 565 -16.96 5.30 12.38
C TRP A 565 -17.37 3.83 12.18
N ALA A 566 -17.68 3.43 10.94
CA ALA A 566 -18.20 2.09 10.65
C ALA A 566 -17.25 0.99 11.12
N LEU A 567 -15.95 1.13 10.85
CA LEU A 567 -14.95 0.13 11.23
C LEU A 567 -14.68 0.14 12.74
N SER A 568 -14.65 1.32 13.37
CA SER A 568 -14.53 1.45 14.83
C SER A 568 -15.71 0.86 15.60
N LEU A 569 -16.92 0.95 15.03
CA LEU A 569 -18.11 0.32 15.61
C LEU A 569 -18.06 -1.20 15.42
N ALA A 570 -17.76 -1.68 14.20
CA ALA A 570 -17.63 -3.10 13.91
C ALA A 570 -16.60 -3.78 14.83
N HIS A 571 -15.42 -3.17 15.00
CA HIS A 571 -14.36 -3.68 15.86
C HIS A 571 -14.81 -3.85 17.32
N SER A 572 -15.42 -2.81 17.91
CA SER A 572 -15.91 -2.85 19.29
C SER A 572 -17.05 -3.88 19.48
N GLN A 573 -17.97 -4.01 18.50
CA GLN A 573 -19.04 -5.01 18.56
C GLN A 573 -18.52 -6.44 18.41
N LEU A 574 -17.58 -6.68 17.49
CA LEU A 574 -16.97 -8.01 17.33
C LEU A 574 -16.19 -8.42 18.58
N SER A 575 -15.48 -7.48 19.22
CA SER A 575 -14.80 -7.69 20.50
C SER A 575 -15.79 -8.10 21.60
N ASP A 576 -16.91 -7.40 21.75
CA ASP A 576 -17.95 -7.70 22.75
C ASP A 576 -18.62 -9.06 22.52
N VAL A 577 -18.99 -9.38 21.27
CA VAL A 577 -19.57 -10.70 20.93
C VAL A 577 -18.60 -11.82 21.23
N LEU A 578 -17.32 -11.64 20.90
CA LEU A 578 -16.28 -12.65 21.14
C LEU A 578 -16.06 -12.85 22.66
N TRP A 579 -16.09 -11.78 23.46
CA TRP A 579 -16.04 -11.87 24.92
C TRP A 579 -17.24 -12.64 25.49
N GLN A 580 -18.46 -12.28 25.09
CA GLN A 580 -19.70 -12.87 25.62
C GLN A 580 -19.87 -14.34 25.20
N MET A 581 -19.64 -14.66 23.92
CA MET A 581 -19.89 -16.00 23.40
C MET A 581 -18.84 -17.02 23.82
N VAL A 582 -17.57 -16.60 23.93
CA VAL A 582 -16.45 -17.50 24.26
C VAL A 582 -16.15 -17.43 25.75
N LEU A 583 -15.62 -16.30 26.23
CA LEU A 583 -15.04 -16.24 27.57
C LEU A 583 -16.11 -16.29 28.67
N GLN A 584 -17.18 -15.52 28.55
CA GLN A 584 -18.25 -15.49 29.56
C GLN A 584 -18.99 -16.84 29.65
N LYS A 585 -19.24 -17.50 28.53
CA LYS A 585 -19.88 -18.82 28.52
C LYS A 585 -18.98 -19.89 29.15
N MET A 586 -17.69 -19.88 28.84
CA MET A 586 -16.74 -20.85 29.41
C MET A 586 -16.47 -20.61 30.90
N LEU A 587 -16.58 -19.36 31.38
CA LEU A 587 -16.48 -19.05 32.81
C LEU A 587 -17.68 -19.55 33.63
N LYS A 588 -18.87 -19.65 33.02
CA LYS A 588 -20.09 -20.18 33.66
C LYS A 588 -20.10 -21.72 33.75
N VAL A 589 -19.30 -22.41 32.94
CA VAL A 589 -19.19 -23.87 33.02
C VAL A 589 -18.31 -24.20 34.22
N ASN A 590 -18.92 -24.77 35.27
CA ASN A 590 -18.31 -25.04 36.57
C ASN A 590 -17.32 -26.25 36.54
N THR A 591 -16.56 -26.41 35.46
CA THR A 591 -15.49 -27.40 35.37
C THR A 591 -14.17 -26.80 35.88
N PHE A 592 -13.42 -27.60 36.64
CA PHE A 592 -12.07 -27.30 37.15
C PHE A 592 -11.22 -26.48 36.15
N GLY A 593 -10.37 -25.57 36.67
CA GLY A 593 -9.68 -24.48 35.96
C GLY A 593 -8.96 -24.80 34.63
N ILE A 594 -8.80 -26.08 34.27
CA ILE A 594 -8.41 -26.53 32.93
C ILE A 594 -9.41 -26.06 31.85
N GLY A 595 -10.73 -26.09 32.15
CA GLY A 595 -11.76 -25.61 31.21
C GLY A 595 -11.64 -24.11 30.93
N VAL A 596 -11.37 -23.31 31.98
CA VAL A 596 -11.13 -21.86 31.86
C VAL A 596 -9.84 -21.57 31.10
N TYR A 597 -8.77 -22.34 31.34
CA TYR A 597 -7.51 -22.19 30.61
C TYR A 597 -7.64 -22.49 29.11
N LEU A 598 -8.31 -23.58 28.74
CA LEU A 598 -8.60 -23.90 27.34
C LEU A 598 -9.52 -22.87 26.69
N GLY A 599 -10.54 -22.39 27.42
CA GLY A 599 -11.43 -21.32 26.98
C GLY A 599 -10.68 -20.01 26.72
N PHE A 600 -9.76 -19.63 27.62
CA PHE A 600 -8.90 -18.48 27.44
C PHE A 600 -7.94 -18.65 26.26
N GLY A 601 -7.34 -19.82 26.10
CA GLY A 601 -6.46 -20.11 24.96
C GLY A 601 -7.18 -19.98 23.61
N PHE A 602 -8.43 -20.47 23.53
CA PHE A 602 -9.26 -20.33 22.34
C PHE A 602 -9.69 -18.87 22.09
N TRP A 603 -10.09 -18.16 23.14
CA TRP A 603 -10.39 -16.72 23.07
C TRP A 603 -9.17 -15.92 22.56
N ALA A 604 -8.00 -16.12 23.17
CA ALA A 604 -6.76 -15.41 22.79
C ALA A 604 -6.35 -15.69 21.34
N PHE A 605 -6.47 -16.95 20.89
CA PHE A 605 -6.17 -17.31 19.51
C PHE A 605 -7.08 -16.60 18.50
N LEU A 606 -8.40 -16.56 18.77
CA LEU A 606 -9.36 -15.86 17.91
C LEU A 606 -9.15 -14.35 17.94
N THR A 607 -8.86 -13.77 19.11
CA THR A 607 -8.55 -12.35 19.27
C THR A 607 -7.32 -11.97 18.43
N ILE A 608 -6.23 -12.71 18.51
CA ILE A 608 -5.01 -12.40 17.74
C ILE A 608 -5.24 -12.57 16.24
N SER A 609 -5.87 -13.68 15.83
CA SER A 609 -6.00 -14.03 14.41
C SER A 609 -7.04 -13.17 13.68
N ILE A 610 -8.20 -12.94 14.30
CA ILE A 610 -9.32 -12.22 13.66
C ILE A 610 -9.26 -10.73 14.01
N LEU A 611 -9.26 -10.39 15.30
CA LEU A 611 -9.37 -8.99 15.73
C LEU A 611 -8.06 -8.21 15.53
N VAL A 612 -6.90 -8.78 15.82
CA VAL A 612 -5.62 -8.05 15.65
C VAL A 612 -5.11 -8.13 14.22
N MET A 613 -5.02 -9.33 13.64
CA MET A 613 -4.39 -9.50 12.32
C MET A 613 -5.31 -9.13 11.16
N MET A 614 -6.51 -9.74 11.05
CA MET A 614 -7.40 -9.52 9.90
C MET A 614 -8.07 -8.14 9.93
N GLU A 615 -8.71 -7.78 11.04
CA GLU A 615 -9.35 -6.46 11.22
C GLU A 615 -8.30 -5.34 11.25
N GLY A 616 -7.13 -5.56 11.87
CA GLY A 616 -6.02 -4.61 11.84
C GLY A 616 -5.51 -4.34 10.41
N LEU A 617 -5.38 -5.37 9.58
CA LEU A 617 -5.01 -5.20 8.17
C LEU A 617 -6.11 -4.46 7.37
N SER A 618 -7.38 -4.76 7.63
CA SER A 618 -8.51 -4.05 7.03
C SER A 618 -8.49 -2.55 7.37
N ALA A 619 -8.31 -2.23 8.66
CA ALA A 619 -8.18 -0.85 9.14
C ALA A 619 -6.97 -0.14 8.51
N PHE A 620 -5.84 -0.83 8.37
CA PHE A 620 -4.64 -0.30 7.71
C PHE A 620 -4.87 0.05 6.22
N LEU A 621 -5.54 -0.82 5.45
CA LEU A 621 -5.84 -0.54 4.04
C LEU A 621 -6.84 0.60 3.88
N HIS A 622 -7.80 0.70 4.81
CA HIS A 622 -8.77 1.76 4.81
C HIS A 622 -8.19 3.12 5.19
N THR A 623 -7.21 3.18 6.10
CA THR A 623 -6.49 4.41 6.41
C THR A 623 -5.56 4.82 5.27
N LEU A 624 -4.92 3.85 4.61
CA LEU A 624 -4.12 4.07 3.40
C LEU A 624 -4.97 4.67 2.29
N ARG A 625 -6.18 4.15 2.06
CA ARG A 625 -7.13 4.72 1.10
C ARG A 625 -7.42 6.19 1.41
N LEU A 626 -7.75 6.51 2.67
CA LEU A 626 -8.03 7.88 3.13
C LEU A 626 -6.87 8.85 2.90
N HIS A 627 -5.63 8.36 2.83
CA HIS A 627 -4.48 9.19 2.51
C HIS A 627 -4.30 9.32 1.00
N TRP A 628 -4.33 8.22 0.24
CA TRP A 628 -4.08 8.25 -1.19
C TRP A 628 -5.15 9.01 -1.97
N VAL A 629 -6.43 8.82 -1.65
CA VAL A 629 -7.52 9.42 -2.42
C VAL A 629 -8.03 10.70 -1.78
N GLU A 630 -8.27 10.72 -0.47
CA GLU A 630 -8.91 11.88 0.14
C GLU A 630 -7.92 13.00 0.52
N PHE A 631 -6.67 12.66 0.88
CA PHE A 631 -5.63 13.62 1.25
C PHE A 631 -4.72 14.02 0.09
N CYS A 632 -4.09 13.06 -0.59
CA CYS A 632 -3.12 13.33 -1.65
C CYS A 632 -3.77 14.01 -2.88
N SER A 633 -5.01 13.66 -3.26
CA SER A 633 -5.69 14.27 -4.43
C SER A 633 -5.84 15.80 -4.36
N LYS A 634 -5.63 16.42 -3.20
CA LYS A 634 -5.81 17.87 -3.00
C LYS A 634 -4.57 18.70 -3.33
N PHE A 635 -3.36 18.13 -3.23
CA PHE A 635 -2.12 18.89 -3.40
C PHE A 635 -1.02 18.10 -4.12
N TYR A 636 -1.17 16.78 -4.23
CA TYR A 636 -0.15 15.87 -4.73
C TYR A 636 -0.44 15.48 -6.17
N ALA A 637 0.43 15.89 -7.10
CA ALA A 637 0.31 15.59 -8.52
C ALA A 637 0.85 14.19 -8.87
N GLY A 638 1.92 13.74 -8.22
CA GLY A 638 2.41 12.36 -8.30
C GLY A 638 2.93 11.89 -9.67
N ALA A 639 3.29 12.81 -10.58
CA ALA A 639 3.72 12.52 -11.95
C ALA A 639 5.25 12.48 -12.14
N GLY A 640 6.03 12.45 -11.06
CA GLY A 640 7.50 12.43 -11.14
C GLY A 640 8.07 11.04 -11.39
N TYR A 641 9.40 10.97 -11.56
CA TYR A 641 10.15 9.71 -11.58
C TYR A 641 11.21 9.69 -10.48
N ALA A 642 11.50 8.49 -9.97
CA ALA A 642 12.33 8.31 -8.78
C ALA A 642 13.81 8.42 -9.13
N PHE A 643 14.57 9.03 -8.24
CA PHE A 643 16.03 9.03 -8.35
C PHE A 643 16.61 7.66 -7.98
N GLU A 644 16.98 6.89 -8.99
CA GLU A 644 17.72 5.63 -8.82
C GLU A 644 19.20 5.81 -9.19
N PRO A 645 20.10 6.06 -8.21
CA PRO A 645 21.51 6.21 -8.52
C PRO A 645 22.15 4.87 -8.86
N PHE A 646 23.10 4.89 -9.80
CA PHE A 646 23.95 3.73 -10.07
C PHE A 646 24.74 3.34 -8.81
N SER A 647 24.47 2.15 -8.27
CA SER A 647 25.11 1.62 -7.07
C SER A 647 25.44 0.15 -7.24
N LEU A 648 26.73 -0.20 -7.12
CA LEU A 648 27.22 -1.58 -7.17
C LEU A 648 26.63 -2.45 -6.06
N LYS A 649 26.24 -1.86 -4.92
CA LYS A 649 25.62 -2.60 -3.82
C LYS A 649 24.22 -3.07 -4.18
N LYS A 650 23.42 -2.18 -4.80
CA LYS A 650 22.05 -2.48 -5.25
C LYS A 650 22.08 -3.53 -6.37
N ALA A 651 22.95 -3.34 -7.36
CA ALA A 651 23.13 -4.30 -8.47
C ALA A 651 23.56 -5.72 -8.03
N VAL A 652 24.26 -5.87 -6.91
CA VAL A 652 24.61 -7.19 -6.37
C VAL A 652 23.44 -7.82 -5.61
N GLN A 653 22.57 -7.01 -5.00
CA GLN A 653 21.41 -7.46 -4.20
C GLN A 653 20.19 -7.81 -5.05
N ASP A 654 19.87 -7.02 -6.08
CA ASP A 654 18.67 -7.23 -6.91
C ASP A 654 18.72 -8.60 -7.63
N ASP A 655 19.88 -8.99 -8.18
CA ASP A 655 20.08 -10.31 -8.81
C ASP A 655 20.11 -11.48 -7.78
N GLU A 656 20.32 -11.23 -6.48
CA GLU A 656 20.17 -12.28 -5.45
C GLU A 656 18.71 -12.59 -5.16
N GLU A 657 17.82 -11.60 -5.33
CA GLU A 657 16.38 -11.76 -5.12
C GLU A 657 15.70 -12.40 -6.33
N GLU A 658 16.17 -12.17 -7.57
CA GLU A 658 15.65 -12.87 -8.76
C GLU A 658 16.03 -14.36 -8.83
N ASN A 659 17.11 -14.78 -8.16
CA ASN A 659 17.62 -16.16 -8.21
C ASN A 659 17.25 -17.01 -6.97
N ALA A 660 16.60 -16.41 -5.97
CA ALA A 660 16.10 -17.08 -4.76
C ALA A 660 14.62 -17.43 -4.92
#